data_AF-A0A7J5EMQ7-F1
#
_entry.id   AF-A0A7J5EMQ7-F1
#
_cell.length_a   1.000
_cell.length_b   1.000
_cell.length_c   1.000
_cell.angle_alpha   90.00
_cell.angle_beta   90.00
_cell.angle_gamma   90.00
#
_symmetry.space_group_name_H-M   'P 1'
#
loop_
_entity.id
_entity.type
_entity.pdbx_description
1 polymer ?
#
loop_
_entity_poly.entity_id
_entity_poly.type
_entity_poly.pdbx_seq_one_letter_code
_entity_poly.pdbx_strand_id
1 'polypeptide(L)'
;MTKPELYVLSACLHDAVNNAMIDATVTLHSSIQGTFLVVKDPHGHPIAVATALQPQERPFVQESRDKVRSAASRIGAQLVILCTFRTIVAYSSKRDSEAGTQFTMHGIWEGAMVADTDQMMAPGNKQAVTDALQRALALSATLRLSWTEHTLAELARCCHNPRIEDFPNLLMLADLPMNLPEPGCSVGLMLDVVQAYVHDAYNRGASELQKLPTFEVRAEFQQLFSELVREIVFAGQWELYKAPDRQKARIWAAAYRGIPVPTFDAIDFAVIASDIHAGSKPPVIIESGSSMGRIEQRVQLLVPGATVRIESALAGTPEEIMDALHQISGVPHATLLWFTPMQTLRSRLYAHVRTTLLDNFRVRWILFADAESFTTPDAGVCCVIAETGTTSKPDMVSFACLRMPRSTVIEPTEPEAFGQKRIESIQQYIRYLHNNGRNRTNAEVSVRHVRQHTLLRRSKGANSSWDDLIIPPDDISAIINKISNRLIPLTSLADVHNGIRTGANEILLPAIDEIVRKDLESRFWQRCNDHGNLIDNTVITSDSEIESIYGIPPAYRRLLVLGTERDTFSGSNVGKHITEAEEAGIHLRPSLQQRTPWWHLGELIQPDLIIPKTQSKRWIVALNPAHAFVTDAAIGITVHHAPYSGPIALWLNSTVGLFYHLLLRNDAVHTDVTVRDARELLIPDRAILDQIDVQRHRELLFRPIRTLADEYGTGNPDAVRLDGIRRDRRRLDRWLMEHIFTLTPQEQLWLYRLTLAWFTEQTNVAHIATALASRLAGTCKLTAMSEWYDSRINQLPKNTTRTMVIEADITHATNNTGMFGTHVTLWKGAKVGGVIDCSSDAEAELVALLINLGKTEITIPSDEPLVQEVLPLVQAFSNTLDTALQELRTAVPADLFPAIAAIIQHDLVQM
;
A
#
# COMPACT_ATOMS: atom_id res chain seq x y z
N MET A 1 -1.24 -42.22 -39.31
CA MET A 1 -0.94 -40.78 -39.45
C MET A 1 -1.20 -40.14 -38.10
N THR A 2 -0.17 -39.55 -37.50
CA THR A 2 -0.28 -38.84 -36.22
C THR A 2 -1.11 -37.57 -36.41
N LYS A 3 -2.05 -37.33 -35.51
CA LYS A 3 -2.87 -36.12 -35.44
C LYS A 3 -1.98 -34.85 -35.44
N PRO A 4 -2.27 -33.80 -36.23
CA PRO A 4 -1.49 -32.55 -36.26
C PRO A 4 -1.24 -31.95 -34.87
N GLU A 5 -2.23 -32.08 -33.99
CA GLU A 5 -2.20 -31.62 -32.60
C GLU A 5 -1.07 -32.29 -31.82
N LEU A 6 -0.82 -33.58 -32.07
CA LEU A 6 0.21 -34.32 -31.35
C LEU A 6 1.62 -33.85 -31.74
N TYR A 7 1.80 -33.37 -32.97
CA TYR A 7 3.07 -32.81 -33.44
C TYR A 7 3.37 -31.47 -32.76
N VAL A 8 2.37 -30.59 -32.70
CA VAL A 8 2.47 -29.29 -32.01
C VAL A 8 2.75 -29.49 -30.53
N LEU A 9 2.02 -30.40 -29.87
CA LEU A 9 2.26 -30.72 -28.46
C LEU A 9 3.65 -31.31 -28.24
N SER A 10 4.14 -32.16 -29.15
CA SER A 10 5.50 -32.71 -29.07
C SER A 10 6.56 -31.61 -29.11
N ALA A 11 6.41 -30.61 -29.98
CA ALA A 11 7.32 -29.47 -30.03
C ALA A 11 7.29 -28.66 -28.73
N CYS A 12 6.10 -28.37 -28.20
CA CYS A 12 5.96 -27.62 -26.94
C CYS A 12 6.54 -28.39 -25.74
N LEU A 13 6.36 -29.72 -25.69
CA LEU A 13 6.92 -30.56 -24.63
C LEU A 13 8.45 -30.66 -24.69
N HIS A 14 9.04 -30.77 -25.88
CA HIS A 14 10.50 -30.72 -26.03
C HIS A 14 11.06 -29.38 -25.56
N ASP A 15 10.43 -28.28 -25.95
CA ASP A 15 10.84 -26.94 -25.49
C ASP A 15 10.64 -26.80 -23.97
N ALA A 16 9.54 -27.32 -23.43
CA ALA A 16 9.27 -27.27 -21.99
C ALA A 16 10.33 -28.02 -21.19
N VAL A 17 10.68 -29.24 -21.61
CA VAL A 17 11.73 -30.06 -20.99
C VAL A 17 13.10 -29.37 -21.07
N ASN A 18 13.48 -28.89 -22.26
CA ASN A 18 14.76 -28.21 -22.47
C ASN A 18 14.88 -26.92 -21.65
N ASN A 19 13.82 -26.11 -21.60
CA ASN A 19 13.82 -24.81 -20.92
C ASN A 19 13.62 -24.95 -19.40
N ALA A 20 12.98 -26.02 -18.91
CA ALA A 20 12.77 -26.25 -17.49
C ALA A 20 13.99 -26.86 -16.79
N MET A 21 15.09 -27.13 -17.52
CA MET A 21 16.28 -27.84 -17.01
C MET A 21 15.91 -29.17 -16.32
N ILE A 22 14.80 -29.79 -16.75
CA ILE A 22 14.39 -31.12 -16.29
C ILE A 22 15.14 -32.09 -17.19
N ASP A 23 16.10 -32.83 -16.64
CA ASP A 23 16.81 -33.87 -17.40
C ASP A 23 15.81 -35.00 -17.72
N ALA A 24 15.17 -34.90 -18.88
CA ALA A 24 14.10 -35.79 -19.31
C ALA A 24 14.09 -35.91 -20.83
N THR A 25 13.49 -36.99 -21.33
CA THR A 25 13.31 -37.24 -22.76
C THR A 25 11.84 -37.41 -23.10
N VAL A 26 11.41 -36.83 -24.22
CA VAL A 26 10.04 -36.97 -24.74
C VAL A 26 10.06 -38.02 -25.85
N THR A 27 9.21 -39.04 -25.73
CA THR A 27 9.13 -40.15 -26.69
C THR A 27 7.68 -40.42 -27.09
N LEU A 28 7.47 -40.82 -28.34
CA LEU A 28 6.14 -41.22 -28.84
C LEU A 28 5.84 -42.66 -28.41
N HIS A 29 4.67 -42.90 -27.83
CA HIS A 29 4.20 -44.23 -27.46
C HIS A 29 2.85 -44.53 -28.12
N SER A 30 2.78 -45.61 -28.89
CA SER A 30 1.54 -46.06 -29.53
C SER A 30 1.01 -47.31 -28.84
N SER A 31 -0.29 -47.31 -28.53
CA SER A 31 -0.99 -48.44 -27.91
C SER A 31 -2.37 -48.63 -28.53
N ILE A 32 -3.10 -49.67 -28.12
CA ILE A 32 -4.49 -49.93 -28.53
C ILE A 32 -5.41 -48.74 -28.20
N GLN A 33 -5.06 -47.91 -27.21
CA GLN A 33 -5.85 -46.78 -26.74
C GLN A 33 -5.58 -45.48 -27.50
N GLY A 34 -4.59 -45.49 -28.39
CA GLY A 34 -4.15 -44.32 -29.14
C GLY A 34 -2.64 -44.09 -29.04
N THR A 35 -2.22 -42.95 -29.60
CA THR A 35 -0.84 -42.49 -29.59
C THR A 35 -0.70 -41.35 -28.58
N PHE A 36 0.31 -41.44 -27.72
CA PHE A 36 0.57 -40.52 -26.62
C PHE A 36 2.04 -40.08 -26.62
N LEU A 37 2.33 -38.97 -25.96
CA LEU A 37 3.70 -38.53 -25.68
C LEU A 37 4.07 -38.93 -24.25
N VAL A 38 5.24 -39.53 -24.07
CA VAL A 38 5.73 -40.01 -22.77
C VAL A 38 6.99 -39.24 -22.43
N VAL A 39 6.96 -38.56 -21.28
CA VAL A 39 8.13 -37.89 -20.70
C VAL A 39 8.81 -38.87 -19.75
N LYS A 40 10.09 -39.15 -19.96
CA LYS A 40 10.89 -40.09 -19.17
C LYS A 40 12.05 -39.36 -18.48
N ASP A 41 12.40 -39.81 -17.29
CA ASP A 41 13.59 -39.31 -16.57
C ASP A 41 14.90 -39.84 -17.20
N PRO A 42 16.10 -39.44 -16.71
CA PRO A 42 17.38 -39.85 -17.31
C PRO A 42 17.63 -41.35 -17.23
N HIS A 43 16.95 -42.03 -16.31
CA HIS A 43 17.01 -43.48 -16.13
C HIS A 43 15.98 -44.22 -17.00
N GLY A 44 15.19 -43.50 -17.80
CA GLY A 44 14.18 -44.04 -18.69
C GLY A 44 12.84 -44.36 -18.02
N HIS A 45 12.63 -43.96 -16.76
CA HIS A 45 11.35 -44.17 -16.09
C HIS A 45 10.32 -43.13 -16.55
N PRO A 46 9.10 -43.54 -16.89
CA PRO A 46 8.06 -42.64 -17.33
C PRO A 46 7.54 -41.78 -16.17
N ILE A 47 7.64 -40.46 -16.34
CA ILE A 47 7.18 -39.46 -15.38
C ILE A 47 5.75 -39.05 -15.71
N ALA A 48 5.49 -38.73 -16.98
CA ALA A 48 4.21 -38.21 -17.44
C ALA A 48 3.80 -38.82 -18.79
N VAL A 49 2.49 -38.97 -19.00
CA VAL A 49 1.88 -39.27 -20.31
C VAL A 49 0.99 -38.10 -20.70
N ALA A 50 1.22 -37.55 -21.89
CA ALA A 50 0.48 -36.41 -22.43
C ALA A 50 -0.26 -36.77 -23.72
N THR A 51 -1.42 -36.17 -23.93
CA THR A 51 -2.12 -36.15 -25.22
C THR A 51 -2.61 -34.77 -25.57
N ALA A 52 -2.75 -34.53 -26.87
CA ALA A 52 -3.38 -33.33 -27.40
C ALA A 52 -4.85 -33.61 -27.73
N LEU A 53 -5.70 -32.61 -27.45
CA LEU A 53 -7.10 -32.51 -27.81
C LEU A 53 -7.28 -31.28 -28.71
N GLN A 54 -8.38 -31.21 -29.44
CA GLN A 54 -8.69 -30.02 -30.23
C GLN A 54 -8.92 -28.79 -29.32
N PRO A 55 -8.60 -27.55 -29.76
CA PRO A 55 -8.87 -26.35 -28.96
C PRO A 55 -10.32 -26.15 -28.54
N GLN A 56 -11.28 -26.64 -29.33
CA GLN A 56 -12.71 -26.64 -29.01
C GLN A 56 -13.14 -27.79 -28.09
N GLU A 57 -12.32 -28.82 -27.90
CA GLU A 57 -12.64 -29.94 -27.03
C GLU A 57 -12.43 -29.55 -25.56
N ARG A 58 -13.27 -30.09 -24.67
CA ARG A 58 -13.12 -29.87 -23.23
C ARG A 58 -12.04 -30.81 -22.68
N PRO A 59 -11.11 -30.33 -21.83
CA PRO A 59 -10.09 -31.19 -21.24
C PRO A 59 -10.67 -32.23 -20.26
N PHE A 60 -11.97 -32.16 -19.95
CA PHE A 60 -12.67 -33.06 -19.03
C PHE A 60 -13.52 -34.14 -19.72
N VAL A 61 -13.40 -34.33 -21.04
CA VAL A 61 -14.14 -35.42 -21.72
C VAL A 61 -13.70 -36.75 -21.12
N GLN A 62 -14.66 -37.46 -20.51
CA GLN A 62 -14.43 -38.70 -19.75
C GLN A 62 -13.70 -39.75 -20.59
N GLU A 63 -14.06 -39.89 -21.87
CA GLU A 63 -13.45 -40.86 -22.77
C GLU A 63 -11.96 -40.59 -23.04
N SER A 64 -11.58 -39.34 -23.32
CA SER A 64 -10.19 -38.96 -23.55
C SER A 64 -9.34 -39.12 -22.30
N ARG A 65 -9.88 -38.74 -21.14
CA ARG A 65 -9.23 -38.94 -19.84
C ARG A 65 -9.01 -40.42 -19.54
N ASP A 66 -10.01 -41.26 -19.78
CA ASP A 66 -9.95 -42.69 -19.48
C ASP A 66 -8.97 -43.44 -20.41
N LYS A 67 -8.88 -43.04 -21.68
CA LYS A 67 -7.89 -43.56 -22.64
C LYS A 67 -6.46 -43.26 -22.19
N VAL A 68 -6.17 -42.00 -21.87
CA VAL A 68 -4.82 -41.57 -21.45
C VAL A 68 -4.47 -42.17 -20.08
N ARG A 69 -5.44 -42.27 -19.16
CA ARG A 69 -5.25 -42.98 -17.88
C ARG A 69 -4.82 -44.41 -18.11
N SER A 70 -5.55 -45.15 -18.94
CA SER A 70 -5.24 -46.56 -19.11
C SER A 70 -3.88 -46.76 -19.76
N ALA A 71 -3.42 -45.81 -20.60
CA ALA A 71 -2.07 -45.80 -21.12
C ALA A 71 -1.05 -45.51 -20.01
N ALA A 72 -1.25 -44.45 -19.22
CA ALA A 72 -0.37 -44.07 -18.12
C ALA A 72 -0.22 -45.18 -17.07
N SER A 73 -1.32 -45.84 -16.69
CA SER A 73 -1.31 -46.95 -15.73
C SER A 73 -0.54 -48.17 -16.24
N ARG A 74 -0.59 -48.48 -17.54
CA ARG A 74 0.18 -49.57 -18.15
C ARG A 74 1.66 -49.26 -18.28
N ILE A 75 1.98 -47.99 -18.54
CA ILE A 75 3.35 -47.50 -18.73
C ILE A 75 4.02 -47.24 -17.37
N GLY A 76 3.24 -47.08 -16.29
CA GLY A 76 3.76 -46.74 -14.97
C GLY A 76 4.05 -45.25 -14.78
N ALA A 77 3.46 -44.38 -15.61
CA ALA A 77 3.62 -42.94 -15.49
C ALA A 77 2.77 -42.40 -14.35
N GLN A 78 3.35 -41.52 -13.53
CA GLN A 78 2.68 -40.95 -12.35
C GLN A 78 1.71 -39.83 -12.70
N LEU A 79 2.00 -39.10 -13.78
CA LEU A 79 1.24 -37.94 -14.21
C LEU A 79 0.54 -38.19 -15.56
N VAL A 80 -0.69 -37.71 -15.68
CA VAL A 80 -1.47 -37.68 -16.92
C VAL A 80 -1.73 -36.23 -17.29
N ILE A 81 -1.32 -35.81 -18.48
CA ILE A 81 -1.50 -34.45 -18.99
C ILE A 81 -2.47 -34.46 -20.17
N LEU A 82 -3.55 -33.68 -20.07
CA LEU A 82 -4.48 -33.40 -21.16
C LEU A 82 -4.29 -31.96 -21.62
N CYS A 83 -3.97 -31.76 -22.90
CA CYS A 83 -3.73 -30.42 -23.45
C CYS A 83 -4.72 -30.13 -24.58
N THR A 84 -5.57 -29.11 -24.41
CA THR A 84 -6.41 -28.54 -25.48
C THR A 84 -5.76 -27.31 -26.11
N PHE A 85 -4.50 -27.03 -25.79
CA PHE A 85 -3.78 -25.80 -26.09
C PHE A 85 -4.32 -24.54 -25.42
N ARG A 86 -5.63 -24.42 -25.18
CA ARG A 86 -6.23 -23.38 -24.32
C ARG A 86 -6.06 -23.70 -22.84
N THR A 87 -6.09 -24.98 -22.51
CA THR A 87 -6.05 -25.45 -21.13
C THR A 87 -5.21 -26.72 -21.05
N ILE A 88 -4.37 -26.78 -20.04
CA ILE A 88 -3.57 -27.96 -19.70
C ILE A 88 -4.04 -28.43 -18.34
N VAL A 89 -4.42 -29.71 -18.24
CA VAL A 89 -4.88 -30.31 -16.99
C VAL A 89 -3.99 -31.49 -16.66
N ALA A 90 -3.49 -31.54 -15.43
CA ALA A 90 -2.68 -32.65 -14.94
C ALA A 90 -3.40 -33.44 -13.83
N TYR A 91 -3.38 -34.76 -13.95
CA TYR A 91 -3.94 -35.71 -13.00
C TYR A 91 -2.87 -36.68 -12.52
N SER A 92 -2.98 -37.18 -11.29
CA SER A 92 -2.18 -38.34 -10.87
C SER A 92 -2.84 -39.65 -11.27
N SER A 93 -2.00 -40.65 -11.55
CA SER A 93 -2.43 -41.99 -11.96
C SER A 93 -2.54 -43.00 -10.82
N LYS A 94 -2.45 -42.57 -9.54
CA LYS A 94 -2.42 -43.47 -8.38
C LYS A 94 -3.55 -44.51 -8.45
N ARG A 95 -3.18 -45.78 -8.30
CA ARG A 95 -4.10 -46.85 -7.96
C ARG A 95 -4.35 -46.78 -6.45
N ASP A 96 -5.46 -46.21 -6.03
CA ASP A 96 -5.97 -46.53 -4.70
C ASP A 96 -6.51 -47.95 -4.73
N SER A 97 -5.98 -48.80 -3.84
CA SER A 97 -6.14 -50.25 -3.91
C SER A 97 -7.47 -50.79 -3.39
N GLU A 98 -8.38 -49.99 -2.82
CA GLU A 98 -9.56 -50.56 -2.14
C GLU A 98 -10.91 -49.82 -2.29
N ALA A 99 -10.99 -48.71 -3.02
CA ALA A 99 -12.28 -48.12 -3.42
C ALA A 99 -12.09 -47.37 -4.72
N GLY A 100 -13.04 -47.47 -5.66
CA GLY A 100 -12.89 -47.02 -7.05
C GLY A 100 -12.07 -45.74 -7.23
N THR A 101 -11.07 -45.81 -8.13
CA THR A 101 -10.10 -44.75 -8.44
C THR A 101 -10.71 -43.34 -8.44
N GLN A 102 -10.48 -42.57 -7.38
CA GLN A 102 -10.69 -41.12 -7.38
C GLN A 102 -9.45 -40.46 -8.02
N PHE A 103 -9.68 -39.59 -8.99
CA PHE A 103 -8.60 -38.81 -9.59
C PHE A 103 -8.35 -37.59 -8.72
N THR A 104 -7.12 -37.42 -8.25
CA THR A 104 -6.67 -36.13 -7.75
C THR A 104 -6.13 -35.33 -8.94
N MET A 105 -6.89 -34.31 -9.34
CA MET A 105 -6.41 -33.26 -10.25
C MET A 105 -5.40 -32.42 -9.48
N HIS A 106 -4.19 -32.27 -10.02
CA HIS A 106 -3.10 -31.54 -9.37
C HIS A 106 -2.98 -30.10 -9.84
N GLY A 107 -3.47 -29.81 -11.04
CA GLY A 107 -3.48 -28.44 -11.53
C GLY A 107 -4.15 -28.29 -12.88
N ILE A 108 -4.60 -27.07 -13.11
CA ILE A 108 -5.10 -26.56 -14.39
C ILE A 108 -4.28 -25.32 -14.70
N TRP A 109 -3.75 -25.23 -15.91
CA TRP A 109 -3.04 -24.06 -16.39
C TRP A 109 -3.65 -23.57 -17.69
N GLU A 110 -3.71 -22.26 -17.83
CA GLU A 110 -4.05 -21.61 -19.09
C GLU A 110 -2.88 -21.74 -20.07
N GLY A 111 -3.21 -22.09 -21.31
CA GLY A 111 -2.29 -22.12 -22.44
C GLY A 111 -2.48 -20.89 -23.32
N ALA A 112 -2.66 -21.10 -24.63
CA ALA A 112 -2.85 -20.03 -25.60
C ALA A 112 -4.32 -19.86 -26.02
N MET A 113 -4.73 -18.62 -26.29
CA MET A 113 -6.06 -18.29 -26.84
C MET A 113 -6.10 -18.58 -28.34
N VAL A 114 -6.23 -19.85 -28.72
CA VAL A 114 -6.27 -20.31 -30.11
C VAL A 114 -7.62 -20.89 -30.51
N ALA A 115 -8.12 -20.59 -31.71
CA ALA A 115 -9.35 -21.17 -32.25
C ALA A 115 -9.14 -22.60 -32.79
N ASP A 116 -7.95 -22.87 -33.33
CA ASP A 116 -7.59 -24.10 -34.03
C ASP A 116 -6.09 -24.42 -33.85
N THR A 117 -5.67 -25.59 -34.32
CA THR A 117 -4.29 -26.08 -34.23
C THR A 117 -3.31 -25.29 -35.12
N ASP A 118 -3.78 -24.60 -36.16
CA ASP A 118 -2.90 -23.84 -37.06
C ASP A 118 -2.41 -22.55 -36.39
N GLN A 119 -3.28 -21.90 -35.61
CA GLN A 119 -2.94 -20.72 -34.80
C GLN A 119 -1.89 -21.00 -33.70
N MET A 120 -1.68 -22.26 -33.34
CA MET A 120 -0.67 -22.65 -32.35
C MET A 120 0.77 -22.47 -32.82
N MET A 121 1.00 -22.42 -34.14
CA MET A 121 2.35 -22.26 -34.68
C MET A 121 2.90 -20.83 -34.51
N ALA A 122 2.06 -19.87 -34.08
CA ALA A 122 2.51 -18.52 -33.76
C ALA A 122 3.44 -18.53 -32.51
N PRO A 123 4.60 -17.84 -32.54
CA PRO A 123 5.60 -17.91 -31.47
C PRO A 123 5.06 -17.60 -30.06
N GLY A 124 4.18 -16.60 -29.93
CA GLY A 124 3.58 -16.23 -28.64
C GLY A 124 2.64 -17.29 -28.06
N ASN A 125 1.85 -17.94 -28.93
CA ASN A 125 0.92 -19.01 -28.53
C ASN A 125 1.69 -20.27 -28.11
N LYS A 126 2.75 -20.60 -28.87
CA LYS A 126 3.65 -21.70 -28.53
C LYS A 126 4.30 -21.48 -27.16
N GLN A 127 4.80 -20.28 -26.87
CA GLN A 127 5.45 -19.97 -25.59
C GLN A 127 4.49 -20.14 -24.40
N ALA A 128 3.25 -19.63 -24.50
CA ALA A 128 2.27 -19.73 -23.42
C ALA A 128 1.95 -21.20 -23.07
N VAL A 129 1.80 -22.06 -24.07
CA VAL A 129 1.59 -23.51 -23.87
C VAL A 129 2.83 -24.19 -23.29
N THR A 130 4.03 -23.82 -23.76
CA THR A 130 5.30 -24.31 -23.22
C THR A 130 5.44 -23.99 -21.73
N ASP A 131 5.23 -22.73 -21.31
CA ASP A 131 5.34 -22.31 -19.90
C ASP A 131 4.35 -23.04 -19.00
N ALA A 132 3.14 -23.28 -19.50
CA ALA A 132 2.12 -24.02 -18.78
C ALA A 132 2.46 -25.52 -18.64
N LEU A 133 3.03 -26.14 -19.69
CA LEU A 133 3.54 -27.51 -19.62
C LEU A 133 4.73 -27.65 -18.66
N GLN A 134 5.60 -26.64 -18.57
CA GLN A 134 6.69 -26.63 -17.59
C GLN A 134 6.16 -26.67 -16.16
N ARG A 135 5.16 -25.85 -15.84
CA ARG A 135 4.51 -25.86 -14.53
C ARG A 135 3.85 -27.21 -14.23
N ALA A 136 3.19 -27.80 -15.24
CA ALA A 136 2.60 -29.13 -15.10
C ALA A 136 3.65 -30.22 -14.84
N LEU A 137 4.81 -30.16 -15.49
CA LEU A 137 5.91 -31.11 -15.29
C LEU A 137 6.63 -30.89 -13.94
N ALA A 138 6.76 -29.65 -13.47
CA ALA A 138 7.36 -29.34 -12.17
C ALA A 138 6.66 -30.04 -11.00
N LEU A 139 5.33 -30.25 -11.08
CA LEU A 139 4.57 -31.03 -10.09
C LEU A 139 5.08 -32.46 -9.92
N SER A 140 5.66 -33.07 -10.96
CA SER A 140 6.21 -34.42 -10.86
C SER A 140 7.41 -34.49 -9.91
N ALA A 141 8.19 -33.41 -9.80
CA ALA A 141 9.27 -33.29 -8.83
C ALA A 141 8.74 -33.13 -7.40
N THR A 142 7.66 -32.36 -7.22
CA THR A 142 6.99 -32.18 -5.92
C THR A 142 6.32 -33.46 -5.43
N LEU A 143 5.72 -34.24 -6.33
CA LEU A 143 5.13 -35.55 -6.00
C LEU A 143 6.19 -36.57 -5.58
N ARG A 144 7.43 -36.49 -6.10
CA ARG A 144 8.57 -37.29 -5.63
C ARG A 144 9.07 -36.85 -4.24
N LEU A 145 9.00 -35.57 -3.88
CA LEU A 145 9.43 -35.04 -2.57
C LEU A 145 8.53 -35.47 -1.38
N SER A 146 7.31 -35.97 -1.63
CA SER A 146 6.49 -36.59 -0.59
C SER A 146 7.09 -37.89 0.00
N TRP A 147 8.19 -38.38 -0.56
CA TRP A 147 8.97 -39.51 -0.04
C TRP A 147 10.14 -39.10 0.86
N THR A 148 10.54 -37.82 0.89
CA THR A 148 11.72 -37.30 1.61
C THR A 148 11.46 -36.75 3.01
N GLU A 149 10.21 -36.74 3.48
CA GLU A 149 9.87 -36.31 4.86
C GLU A 149 10.54 -37.21 5.93
N HIS A 150 10.90 -38.45 5.59
CA HIS A 150 11.66 -39.33 6.48
C HIS A 150 13.11 -38.86 6.69
N THR A 151 13.73 -38.28 5.66
CA THR A 151 15.12 -37.81 5.68
C THR A 151 15.28 -36.48 6.42
N LEU A 152 14.28 -35.60 6.33
CA LEU A 152 14.25 -34.32 7.06
C LEU A 152 14.01 -34.53 8.57
N ALA A 153 13.26 -35.57 8.95
CA ALA A 153 13.05 -35.95 10.34
C ALA A 153 14.32 -36.52 11.02
N GLU A 154 15.25 -37.10 10.25
CA GLU A 154 16.57 -37.51 10.75
C GLU A 154 17.55 -36.33 10.88
N LEU A 155 17.57 -35.41 9.90
CA LEU A 155 18.41 -34.20 9.96
C LEU A 155 18.09 -33.33 11.17
N ALA A 156 16.80 -33.18 11.52
CA ALA A 156 16.38 -32.43 12.69
C ALA A 156 16.79 -33.06 14.03
N ARG A 157 17.05 -34.38 14.08
CA ARG A 157 17.58 -35.06 15.28
C ARG A 157 19.09 -34.89 15.46
N CYS A 158 19.82 -34.54 14.38
CA CYS A 158 21.29 -34.52 14.38
C CYS A 158 21.89 -33.14 14.73
N CYS A 159 21.10 -32.08 14.81
CA CYS A 159 21.56 -30.70 15.09
C CYS A 159 21.92 -30.41 16.58
N HIS A 160 22.44 -31.38 17.33
CA HIS A 160 22.78 -31.21 18.76
C HIS A 160 24.27 -31.43 19.12
N ASN A 161 25.19 -31.58 18.15
CA ASN A 161 26.63 -31.61 18.45
C ASN A 161 27.51 -31.21 17.24
N PRO A 162 28.37 -30.17 17.32
CA PRO A 162 29.14 -29.71 16.16
C PRO A 162 30.59 -30.21 16.23
N ARG A 163 30.89 -31.33 15.58
CA ARG A 163 32.27 -31.70 15.20
C ARG A 163 32.29 -32.11 13.73
N ILE A 164 32.96 -31.30 12.89
CA ILE A 164 33.05 -31.49 11.43
C ILE A 164 33.73 -32.82 11.05
N GLU A 165 34.53 -33.40 11.95
CA GLU A 165 35.25 -34.65 11.74
C GLU A 165 34.33 -35.89 11.60
N ASP A 166 33.05 -35.78 12.03
CA ASP A 166 32.05 -36.85 11.90
C ASP A 166 31.30 -36.84 10.55
N PHE A 167 31.66 -35.96 9.60
CA PHE A 167 30.88 -35.73 8.37
C PHE A 167 31.67 -35.94 7.07
N PRO A 168 31.95 -37.20 6.66
CA PRO A 168 32.53 -37.49 5.34
C PRO A 168 31.58 -37.16 4.17
N ASN A 169 30.27 -37.05 4.45
CA ASN A 169 29.23 -36.88 3.42
C ASN A 169 28.90 -35.42 3.08
N LEU A 170 29.60 -34.43 3.66
CA LEU A 170 29.47 -33.03 3.24
C LEU A 170 29.92 -32.82 1.78
N LEU A 171 30.77 -33.71 1.24
CA LEU A 171 31.12 -33.76 -0.18
C LEU A 171 29.95 -34.19 -1.09
N MET A 172 28.93 -34.90 -0.57
CA MET A 172 27.75 -35.25 -1.38
C MET A 172 26.75 -34.09 -1.54
N LEU A 173 26.85 -33.03 -0.73
CA LEU A 173 26.05 -31.81 -0.91
C LEU A 173 26.50 -31.00 -2.14
N ALA A 174 27.69 -31.27 -2.68
CA ALA A 174 28.19 -30.63 -3.91
C ALA A 174 27.50 -31.17 -5.18
N ASP A 175 26.90 -32.36 -5.13
CA ASP A 175 26.27 -33.02 -6.29
C ASP A 175 24.72 -32.87 -6.32
N LEU A 176 24.13 -32.12 -5.38
CA LEU A 176 22.69 -31.85 -5.40
C LEU A 176 22.40 -30.68 -6.36
N PRO A 177 21.54 -30.86 -7.38
CA PRO A 177 21.01 -29.75 -8.15
C PRO A 177 20.09 -28.92 -7.25
N MET A 178 20.66 -27.88 -6.65
CA MET A 178 19.98 -26.96 -5.74
C MET A 178 19.05 -26.03 -6.51
N ASN A 179 17.87 -26.53 -6.87
CA ASN A 179 16.72 -25.68 -7.22
C ASN A 179 16.01 -25.26 -5.93
N LEU A 180 16.49 -24.19 -5.29
CA LEU A 180 15.86 -23.62 -4.10
C LEU A 180 14.77 -22.61 -4.50
N PRO A 181 13.53 -22.74 -3.99
CA PRO A 181 12.56 -21.67 -4.01
C PRO A 181 12.87 -20.67 -2.89
N GLU A 182 12.72 -19.40 -3.21
CA GLU A 182 12.86 -18.20 -2.36
C GLU A 182 14.30 -17.70 -2.03
N PRO A 183 14.59 -16.42 -2.28
CA PRO A 183 15.91 -15.82 -2.07
C PRO A 183 16.27 -15.54 -0.59
N GLY A 184 15.35 -15.74 0.37
CA GLY A 184 15.55 -15.34 1.76
C GLY A 184 16.23 -16.38 2.66
N CYS A 185 15.83 -17.66 2.57
CA CYS A 185 16.33 -18.70 3.48
C CYS A 185 17.71 -19.23 3.10
N SER A 186 18.08 -19.15 1.82
CA SER A 186 19.31 -19.74 1.29
C SER A 186 20.54 -18.89 1.59
N VAL A 187 20.41 -17.55 1.56
CA VAL A 187 21.54 -16.62 1.74
C VAL A 187 21.96 -16.50 3.20
N GLY A 188 21.02 -16.59 4.16
CA GLY A 188 21.33 -16.60 5.59
C GLY A 188 22.18 -17.82 5.97
N LEU A 189 21.76 -19.01 5.53
CA LEU A 189 22.50 -20.25 5.76
C LEU A 189 23.89 -20.22 5.10
N MET A 190 23.98 -19.65 3.89
CA MET A 190 25.26 -19.51 3.18
C MET A 190 26.20 -18.50 3.85
N LEU A 191 25.68 -17.39 4.41
CA LEU A 191 26.49 -16.41 5.14
C LEU A 191 26.97 -16.95 6.48
N ASP A 192 26.17 -17.75 7.18
CA ASP A 192 26.57 -18.42 8.42
C ASP A 192 27.65 -19.48 8.14
N VAL A 193 27.56 -20.18 7.00
CA VAL A 193 28.61 -21.09 6.52
C VAL A 193 29.89 -20.31 6.20
N VAL A 194 29.80 -19.18 5.48
CA VAL A 194 30.96 -18.32 5.18
C VAL A 194 31.57 -17.76 6.47
N GLN A 195 30.76 -17.34 7.44
CA GLN A 195 31.23 -16.82 8.72
C GLN A 195 31.92 -17.90 9.55
N ALA A 196 31.35 -19.11 9.62
CA ALA A 196 31.97 -20.25 10.28
C ALA A 196 33.29 -20.67 9.59
N TYR A 197 33.34 -20.62 8.27
CA TYR A 197 34.54 -20.94 7.49
C TYR A 197 35.65 -19.90 7.61
N VAL A 198 35.31 -18.61 7.57
CA VAL A 198 36.27 -17.52 7.78
C VAL A 198 36.84 -17.58 9.20
N HIS A 199 36.01 -17.96 10.17
CA HIS A 199 36.44 -18.18 11.55
C HIS A 199 37.38 -19.39 11.70
N ASP A 200 37.11 -20.51 11.02
CA ASP A 200 38.00 -21.68 11.02
C ASP A 200 39.32 -21.43 10.26
N ALA A 201 39.28 -20.73 9.12
CA ALA A 201 40.48 -20.33 8.37
C ALA A 201 41.37 -19.36 9.18
N TYR A 202 40.76 -18.45 9.95
CA TYR A 202 41.47 -17.58 10.89
C TYR A 202 42.20 -18.40 11.98
N ASN A 203 41.57 -19.46 12.48
CA ASN A 203 42.15 -20.32 13.51
C ASN A 203 43.26 -21.26 12.98
N ARG A 204 43.27 -21.57 11.67
CA ARG A 204 44.23 -22.50 11.04
C ARG A 204 45.43 -21.83 10.36
N GLY A 205 45.41 -20.50 10.19
CA GLY A 205 46.48 -19.74 9.54
C GLY A 205 46.30 -19.63 8.02
N ALA A 206 46.72 -18.49 7.47
CA ALA A 206 46.30 -17.94 6.18
C ALA A 206 46.70 -18.72 4.90
N SER A 207 47.54 -19.76 4.99
CA SER A 207 48.09 -20.45 3.80
C SER A 207 47.14 -21.45 3.13
N GLU A 208 46.00 -21.77 3.74
CA GLU A 208 45.07 -22.81 3.26
C GLU A 208 43.98 -22.27 2.30
N LEU A 209 43.72 -20.96 2.27
CA LEU A 209 42.69 -20.33 1.43
C LEU A 209 42.91 -20.53 -0.08
N GLN A 210 44.15 -20.74 -0.52
CA GLN A 210 44.50 -20.98 -1.93
C GLN A 210 44.19 -22.40 -2.42
N LYS A 211 43.83 -23.32 -1.53
CA LYS A 211 43.56 -24.74 -1.87
C LYS A 211 42.08 -25.05 -2.11
N LEU A 212 41.21 -24.02 -2.11
CA LEU A 212 39.77 -24.23 -2.20
C LEU A 212 39.31 -24.65 -3.60
N PRO A 213 38.44 -25.67 -3.72
CA PRO A 213 37.79 -26.00 -4.99
C PRO A 213 36.82 -24.88 -5.39
N THR A 214 36.89 -24.44 -6.64
CA THR A 214 35.93 -23.51 -7.24
C THR A 214 34.55 -24.17 -7.28
N PHE A 215 33.61 -23.70 -6.46
CA PHE A 215 32.21 -24.07 -6.56
C PHE A 215 31.62 -23.56 -7.89
N GLU A 216 30.83 -24.38 -8.59
CA GLU A 216 30.02 -23.96 -9.73
C GLU A 216 28.80 -23.17 -9.25
N VAL A 217 29.00 -21.86 -9.03
CA VAL A 217 27.93 -20.89 -8.77
C VAL A 217 27.88 -19.92 -9.95
N ARG A 218 26.71 -19.30 -10.21
CA ARG A 218 26.49 -18.29 -11.25
C ARG A 218 27.71 -17.35 -11.41
N ALA A 219 28.09 -17.06 -12.66
CA ALA A 219 29.27 -16.26 -13.01
C ALA A 219 29.33 -14.90 -12.29
N GLU A 220 28.19 -14.27 -12.05
CA GLU A 220 28.07 -13.01 -11.30
C GLU A 220 28.54 -13.15 -9.84
N PHE A 221 28.26 -14.29 -9.20
CA PHE A 221 28.69 -14.59 -7.83
C PHE A 221 30.16 -14.98 -7.77
N GLN A 222 30.67 -15.76 -8.73
CA GLN A 222 32.11 -16.04 -8.81
C GLN A 222 32.92 -14.76 -8.99
N GLN A 223 32.42 -13.81 -9.80
CA GLN A 223 33.05 -12.52 -9.99
C GLN A 223 33.02 -11.69 -8.70
N LEU A 224 31.86 -11.55 -8.05
CA LEU A 224 31.71 -10.82 -6.78
C LEU A 224 32.50 -11.43 -5.62
N PHE A 225 32.52 -12.76 -5.51
CA PHE A 225 33.29 -13.48 -4.51
C PHE A 225 34.79 -13.36 -4.77
N SER A 226 35.22 -13.46 -6.04
CA SER A 226 36.61 -13.28 -6.44
C SER A 226 37.08 -11.83 -6.26
N GLU A 227 36.20 -10.83 -6.44
CA GLU A 227 36.46 -9.42 -6.15
C GLU A 227 36.58 -9.17 -4.63
N LEU A 228 35.69 -9.74 -3.81
CA LEU A 228 35.77 -9.66 -2.35
C LEU A 228 37.03 -10.34 -1.79
N VAL A 229 37.35 -11.54 -2.30
CA VAL A 229 38.56 -12.27 -1.93
C VAL A 229 39.80 -11.57 -2.47
N ARG A 230 39.77 -10.97 -3.67
CA ARG A 230 40.86 -10.12 -4.17
C ARG A 230 41.08 -8.93 -3.27
N GLU A 231 40.05 -8.19 -2.89
CA GLU A 231 40.17 -7.02 -2.01
C GLU A 231 40.78 -7.41 -0.64
N ILE A 232 40.36 -8.54 -0.08
CA ILE A 232 40.88 -9.07 1.19
C ILE A 232 42.35 -9.54 1.05
N VAL A 233 42.72 -10.16 -0.08
CA VAL A 233 44.05 -10.77 -0.30
C VAL A 233 45.08 -9.77 -0.84
N PHE A 234 44.68 -8.84 -1.72
CA PHE A 234 45.59 -7.85 -2.32
C PHE A 234 45.96 -6.71 -1.36
N ALA A 235 45.17 -6.47 -0.31
CA ALA A 235 45.47 -5.41 0.65
C ALA A 235 46.70 -5.70 1.52
N GLY A 236 47.22 -6.94 1.59
CA GLY A 236 48.52 -7.27 2.18
C GLY A 236 48.77 -6.80 3.63
N GLN A 237 47.75 -6.29 4.31
CA GLN A 237 47.83 -5.67 5.62
C GLN A 237 46.57 -6.04 6.41
N TRP A 238 46.59 -7.23 7.01
CA TRP A 238 45.59 -7.60 8.02
C TRP A 238 45.61 -6.63 9.23
N GLU A 239 46.72 -5.92 9.45
CA GLU A 239 46.85 -4.87 10.47
C GLU A 239 46.10 -3.56 10.15
N LEU A 240 45.57 -3.40 8.92
CA LEU A 240 44.72 -2.27 8.55
C LEU A 240 43.24 -2.47 8.94
N TYR A 241 42.85 -3.60 9.53
CA TYR A 241 41.54 -3.76 10.19
C TYR A 241 41.47 -2.98 11.52
N LYS A 242 41.76 -1.68 11.48
CA LYS A 242 41.34 -0.72 12.50
C LYS A 242 39.83 -0.48 12.35
N ALA A 243 39.20 -0.03 13.43
CA ALA A 243 37.74 0.11 13.61
C ALA A 243 36.88 0.66 12.42
N PRO A 244 37.36 1.57 11.53
CA PRO A 244 36.54 2.17 10.48
C PRO A 244 36.00 1.17 9.42
N ASP A 245 36.79 0.17 9.02
CA ASP A 245 36.40 -0.73 7.92
C ASP A 245 35.49 -1.88 8.38
N ARG A 246 35.53 -2.25 9.67
CA ARG A 246 34.50 -3.12 10.30
C ARG A 246 33.12 -2.47 10.27
N GLN A 247 33.07 -1.15 10.33
CA GLN A 247 31.82 -0.41 10.32
C GLN A 247 31.23 -0.34 8.92
N LYS A 248 32.04 -0.05 7.89
CA LYS A 248 31.59 -0.15 6.49
C LYS A 248 31.05 -1.54 6.18
N ALA A 249 31.71 -2.60 6.66
CA ALA A 249 31.22 -3.97 6.53
C ALA A 249 29.90 -4.21 7.27
N ARG A 250 29.72 -3.67 8.49
CA ARG A 250 28.44 -3.75 9.24
C ARG A 250 27.31 -2.99 8.55
N ILE A 251 27.61 -1.84 7.96
CA ILE A 251 26.66 -1.02 7.21
C ILE A 251 26.25 -1.72 5.93
N TRP A 252 27.22 -2.30 5.23
CA TRP A 252 26.97 -3.10 4.04
C TRP A 252 26.14 -4.34 4.38
N ALA A 253 26.45 -5.06 5.46
CA ALA A 253 25.67 -6.20 5.93
C ALA A 253 24.25 -5.81 6.37
N ALA A 254 24.08 -4.68 7.05
CA ALA A 254 22.77 -4.16 7.44
C ALA A 254 21.96 -3.72 6.22
N ALA A 255 22.57 -3.02 5.27
CA ALA A 255 21.93 -2.63 4.01
C ALA A 255 21.52 -3.85 3.18
N TYR A 256 22.34 -4.90 3.15
CA TYR A 256 22.02 -6.17 2.50
C TYR A 256 20.88 -6.91 3.21
N ARG A 257 20.81 -6.81 4.54
CA ARG A 257 19.69 -7.33 5.36
C ARG A 257 18.45 -6.40 5.35
N GLY A 258 18.50 -5.28 4.64
CA GLY A 258 17.41 -4.30 4.60
C GLY A 258 17.18 -3.55 5.93
N ILE A 259 18.11 -3.62 6.87
CA ILE A 259 18.01 -2.93 8.17
C ILE A 259 18.42 -1.46 7.98
N PRO A 260 17.53 -0.49 8.23
CA PRO A 260 17.86 0.93 8.06
C PRO A 260 18.83 1.40 9.13
N VAL A 261 19.95 1.99 8.71
CA VAL A 261 20.96 2.56 9.62
C VAL A 261 21.05 4.07 9.43
N PRO A 262 20.98 4.90 10.50
CA PRO A 262 21.14 6.35 10.42
C PRO A 262 22.44 6.79 9.74
N THR A 263 22.37 7.79 8.87
CA THR A 263 23.54 8.40 8.23
C THR A 263 24.32 9.28 9.22
N PHE A 264 25.61 9.48 8.98
CA PHE A 264 26.42 10.35 9.85
C PHE A 264 25.91 11.78 9.88
N ASP A 265 25.43 12.31 8.75
CA ASP A 265 24.83 13.64 8.67
C ASP A 265 23.58 13.77 9.55
N ALA A 266 22.72 12.74 9.57
CA ALA A 266 21.53 12.72 10.44
C ALA A 266 21.93 12.77 11.93
N ILE A 267 22.95 12.00 12.31
CA ILE A 267 23.44 11.91 13.68
C ILE A 267 24.06 13.24 14.11
N ASP A 268 24.97 13.80 13.30
CA ASP A 268 25.61 15.09 13.62
C ASP A 268 24.59 16.19 13.82
N PHE A 269 23.62 16.26 12.92
CA PHE A 269 22.55 17.23 12.97
C PHE A 269 21.74 17.08 14.27
N ALA A 270 21.34 15.86 14.62
CA ALA A 270 20.58 15.58 15.83
C ALA A 270 21.35 15.91 17.11
N VAL A 271 22.64 15.55 17.17
CA VAL A 271 23.49 15.83 18.35
C VAL A 271 23.69 17.34 18.52
N ILE A 272 23.96 18.09 17.45
CA ILE A 272 24.15 19.53 17.55
C ILE A 272 22.82 20.24 17.86
N ALA A 273 21.71 19.81 17.27
CA ALA A 273 20.36 20.36 17.54
C ALA A 273 19.87 20.13 18.97
N SER A 274 20.47 19.17 19.68
CA SER A 274 20.14 18.90 21.08
C SER A 274 20.85 19.81 22.10
N ASP A 275 21.62 20.81 21.64
CA ASP A 275 22.42 21.74 22.45
C ASP A 275 23.49 21.08 23.35
N ILE A 276 23.69 19.76 23.23
CA ILE A 276 24.63 18.97 24.05
C ILE A 276 26.08 19.48 23.91
N HIS A 277 26.43 20.04 22.76
CA HIS A 277 27.75 20.62 22.49
C HIS A 277 28.02 21.93 23.26
N ALA A 278 27.01 22.61 23.84
CA ALA A 278 27.15 23.93 24.47
C ALA A 278 27.55 23.91 25.97
N GLY A 279 27.78 22.74 26.58
CA GLY A 279 28.64 22.61 27.77
C GLY A 279 28.05 22.92 29.15
N SER A 280 26.75 22.74 29.42
CA SER A 280 26.21 23.03 30.77
C SER A 280 26.30 21.86 31.77
N LYS A 281 26.21 20.60 31.33
CA LYS A 281 26.44 19.34 32.09
C LYS A 281 26.65 18.20 31.08
N PRO A 282 27.39 17.12 31.38
CA PRO A 282 27.48 15.97 30.47
C PRO A 282 26.12 15.25 30.46
N PRO A 283 25.36 15.29 29.35
CA PRO A 283 24.09 14.60 29.29
C PRO A 283 24.35 13.11 29.13
N VAL A 284 23.51 12.29 29.79
CA VAL A 284 23.39 10.90 29.40
C VAL A 284 22.61 10.89 28.09
N ILE A 285 23.26 10.51 26.98
CA ILE A 285 22.58 10.38 25.70
C ILE A 285 22.00 8.99 25.62
N ILE A 286 20.71 8.92 25.33
CA ILE A 286 20.03 7.65 25.16
C ILE A 286 19.72 7.46 23.69
N GLU A 287 20.30 6.41 23.12
CA GLU A 287 19.99 5.93 21.79
C GLU A 287 18.87 4.89 21.88
N SER A 288 17.82 5.06 21.08
CA SER A 288 16.81 4.04 20.82
C SER A 288 16.76 3.76 19.31
N GLY A 289 17.02 2.50 18.92
CA GLY A 289 17.13 2.04 17.52
C GLY A 289 18.47 1.33 17.22
N SER A 290 18.75 0.97 15.96
CA SER A 290 20.08 0.50 15.52
C SER A 290 20.85 1.60 14.81
N SER A 291 21.60 2.40 15.55
CA SER A 291 22.71 3.12 14.93
C SER A 291 23.92 2.22 14.69
N MET A 292 23.88 0.95 15.12
CA MET A 292 25.02 0.03 15.13
C MET A 292 26.23 0.62 15.89
N GLY A 293 25.98 1.48 16.90
CA GLY A 293 27.01 2.20 17.66
C GLY A 293 27.53 3.48 17.00
N ARG A 294 26.95 3.93 15.89
CA ARG A 294 27.34 5.19 15.22
C ARG A 294 27.05 6.41 16.08
N ILE A 295 25.92 6.45 16.79
CA ILE A 295 25.56 7.59 17.65
C ILE A 295 26.58 7.70 18.77
N GLU A 296 26.88 6.60 19.46
CA GLU A 296 27.91 6.55 20.50
C GLU A 296 29.24 7.15 20.02
N GLN A 297 29.75 6.69 18.88
CA GLN A 297 31.02 7.19 18.33
C GLN A 297 30.97 8.69 17.99
N ARG A 298 29.92 9.15 17.31
CA ARG A 298 29.81 10.56 16.91
C ARG A 298 29.65 11.47 18.11
N VAL A 299 28.91 11.03 19.14
CA VAL A 299 28.77 11.75 20.40
C VAL A 299 30.12 11.83 21.12
N GLN A 300 30.86 10.74 21.22
CA GLN A 300 32.19 10.73 21.87
C GLN A 300 33.17 11.68 21.17
N LEU A 301 33.05 11.85 19.84
CA LEU A 301 33.81 12.85 19.08
C LEU A 301 33.36 14.29 19.36
N LEU A 302 32.05 14.52 19.46
CA LEU A 302 31.43 15.84 19.62
C LEU A 302 31.53 16.40 21.04
N VAL A 303 31.42 15.54 22.05
CA VAL A 303 31.46 15.86 23.47
C VAL A 303 32.28 14.78 24.20
N PRO A 304 33.62 14.92 24.22
CA PRO A 304 34.49 14.00 24.93
C PRO A 304 34.08 13.88 26.40
N GLY A 305 33.80 12.65 26.86
CA GLY A 305 33.34 12.37 28.23
C GLY A 305 31.82 12.29 28.42
N ALA A 306 31.02 12.46 27.36
CA ALA A 306 29.59 12.13 27.40
C ALA A 306 29.38 10.62 27.61
N THR A 307 28.40 10.26 28.46
CA THR A 307 28.01 8.86 28.66
C THR A 307 26.86 8.54 27.72
N VAL A 308 27.06 7.60 26.79
CA VAL A 308 26.01 7.14 25.88
C VAL A 308 25.49 5.81 26.40
N ARG A 309 24.17 5.73 26.60
CA ARG A 309 23.46 4.52 26.99
C ARG A 309 22.63 4.07 25.80
N ILE A 310 22.93 2.89 25.27
CA ILE A 310 22.21 2.33 24.13
C ILE A 310 21.13 1.40 24.67
N GLU A 311 19.87 1.74 24.44
CA GLU A 311 18.73 0.86 24.71
C GLU A 311 18.23 0.35 23.35
N SER A 312 18.57 -0.90 22.99
CA SER A 312 18.28 -1.43 21.66
C SER A 312 16.83 -1.86 21.52
N ALA A 313 15.92 -0.92 21.25
CA ALA A 313 14.59 -1.21 20.73
C ALA A 313 14.64 -1.18 19.19
N LEU A 314 15.14 -2.26 18.60
CA LEU A 314 15.28 -2.38 17.15
C LEU A 314 14.00 -2.93 16.54
N ALA A 315 13.19 -2.07 15.92
CA ALA A 315 11.94 -2.47 15.27
C ALA A 315 10.98 -3.24 16.19
N GLY A 316 10.95 -2.84 17.47
CA GLY A 316 10.09 -3.47 18.46
C GLY A 316 8.62 -3.16 18.26
N THR A 317 7.76 -4.03 18.78
CA THR A 317 6.33 -3.72 18.89
C THR A 317 6.14 -2.43 19.69
N PRO A 318 4.99 -1.74 19.56
CA PRO A 318 4.70 -0.57 20.39
C PRO A 318 4.96 -0.80 21.90
N GLU A 319 4.80 -2.03 22.38
CA GLU A 319 5.06 -2.42 23.76
C GLU A 319 6.55 -2.35 24.12
N GLU A 320 7.44 -2.93 23.29
CA GLU A 320 8.89 -2.88 23.51
C GLU A 320 9.42 -1.44 23.52
N ILE A 321 8.86 -0.60 22.65
CA ILE A 321 9.20 0.83 22.61
C ILE A 321 8.73 1.52 23.90
N MET A 322 7.52 1.22 24.39
CA MET A 322 7.04 1.78 25.65
C MET A 322 7.91 1.35 26.82
N ASP A 323 8.28 0.07 26.91
CA ASP A 323 9.13 -0.43 27.98
C ASP A 323 10.49 0.27 27.97
N ALA A 324 11.09 0.46 26.80
CA ALA A 324 12.30 1.25 26.64
C ALA A 324 12.07 2.69 27.15
N LEU A 325 11.03 3.40 26.69
CA LEU A 325 10.74 4.76 27.14
C LEU A 325 10.55 4.88 28.67
N HIS A 326 9.94 3.89 29.31
CA HIS A 326 9.78 3.85 30.77
C HIS A 326 11.11 3.61 31.51
N GLN A 327 11.99 2.77 30.98
CA GLN A 327 13.33 2.58 31.56
C GLN A 327 14.17 3.85 31.44
N ILE A 328 14.02 4.56 30.33
CA ILE A 328 14.75 5.78 29.98
C ILE A 328 14.28 6.97 30.83
N SER A 329 12.97 7.08 31.13
CA SER A 329 12.42 8.22 31.88
C SER A 329 12.97 8.36 33.30
N GLY A 330 13.48 7.28 33.88
CA GLY A 330 14.11 7.27 35.21
C GLY A 330 15.50 7.92 35.28
N VAL A 331 16.11 8.27 34.15
CA VAL A 331 17.45 8.88 34.11
C VAL A 331 17.34 10.40 34.23
N PRO A 332 17.84 11.05 35.30
CA PRO A 332 17.71 12.49 35.46
C PRO A 332 18.64 13.28 34.52
N HIS A 333 18.10 14.34 33.91
CA HIS A 333 18.82 15.24 32.99
C HIS A 333 19.43 14.55 31.74
N ALA A 334 18.82 13.46 31.29
CA ALA A 334 19.21 12.77 30.06
C ALA A 334 18.57 13.42 28.82
N THR A 335 19.28 13.33 27.70
CA THR A 335 18.77 13.70 26.38
C THR A 335 18.54 12.44 25.56
N LEU A 336 17.31 12.26 25.11
CA LEU A 336 16.89 11.18 24.24
C LEU A 336 17.10 11.59 22.78
N LEU A 337 17.90 10.80 22.06
CA LEU A 337 18.02 10.86 20.60
C LEU A 337 17.42 9.58 20.03
N TRP A 338 16.19 9.70 19.53
CA TRP A 338 15.41 8.55 19.10
C TRP A 338 15.17 8.56 17.60
N PHE A 339 15.82 7.64 16.89
CA PHE A 339 15.58 7.42 15.46
C PHE A 339 14.49 6.35 15.31
N THR A 340 13.34 6.76 14.80
CA THR A 340 12.14 5.92 14.76
C THR A 340 11.44 6.04 13.39
N PRO A 341 10.75 5.00 12.91
CA PRO A 341 9.92 5.11 11.72
C PRO A 341 8.90 6.24 11.87
N MET A 342 8.66 7.00 10.80
CA MET A 342 7.65 8.05 10.79
C MET A 342 6.24 7.53 11.10
N GLN A 343 5.96 6.25 10.86
CA GLN A 343 4.73 5.57 11.30
C GLN A 343 4.47 5.74 12.81
N THR A 344 5.50 5.87 13.64
CA THR A 344 5.38 6.11 15.09
C THR A 344 4.69 7.45 15.38
N LEU A 345 4.76 8.41 14.47
CA LEU A 345 4.10 9.71 14.60
C LEU A 345 2.66 9.69 14.05
N ARG A 346 2.37 8.75 13.14
CA ARG A 346 1.16 8.74 12.31
C ARG A 346 0.15 7.68 12.75
N SER A 347 0.58 6.42 12.78
CA SER A 347 -0.33 5.30 12.95
C SER A 347 -0.95 5.27 14.34
N ARG A 348 -2.23 4.91 14.40
CA ARG A 348 -2.98 4.73 15.66
C ARG A 348 -2.37 3.65 16.55
N LEU A 349 -1.66 2.67 15.97
CA LEU A 349 -0.95 1.62 16.70
C LEU A 349 0.06 2.18 17.72
N TYR A 350 0.66 3.34 17.44
CA TYR A 350 1.66 3.98 18.30
C TYR A 350 1.09 5.10 19.18
N ALA A 351 -0.23 5.19 19.34
CA ALA A 351 -0.86 6.24 20.15
C ALA A 351 -0.34 6.27 21.60
N HIS A 352 -0.20 5.09 22.21
CA HIS A 352 0.27 4.96 23.60
C HIS A 352 1.76 5.28 23.73
N VAL A 353 2.56 4.96 22.71
CA VAL A 353 3.97 5.36 22.63
C VAL A 353 4.09 6.89 22.61
N ARG A 354 3.27 7.57 21.80
CA ARG A 354 3.24 9.04 21.77
C ARG A 354 2.81 9.65 23.10
N THR A 355 1.78 9.08 23.76
CA THR A 355 1.36 9.53 25.09
C THR A 355 2.49 9.35 26.12
N THR A 356 3.13 8.19 26.16
CA THR A 356 4.24 7.89 27.07
C THR A 356 5.43 8.83 26.85
N LEU A 357 5.76 9.13 25.59
CA LEU A 357 6.81 10.09 25.24
C LEU A 357 6.47 11.49 25.81
N LEU A 358 5.25 11.98 25.59
CA LEU A 358 4.86 13.33 26.01
C LEU A 358 4.62 13.49 27.52
N ASP A 359 4.26 12.40 28.22
CA ASP A 359 4.03 12.42 29.68
C ASP A 359 5.36 12.38 30.45
N ASN A 360 6.40 11.73 29.91
CA ASN A 360 7.68 11.52 30.60
C ASN A 360 8.83 12.42 30.11
N PHE A 361 8.73 12.94 28.88
CA PHE A 361 9.79 13.70 28.25
C PHE A 361 9.31 15.07 27.79
N ARG A 362 10.21 16.06 27.87
CA ARG A 362 10.09 17.36 27.24
C ARG A 362 10.59 17.27 25.80
N VAL A 363 9.68 17.21 24.83
CA VAL A 363 10.05 17.08 23.42
C VAL A 363 10.42 18.46 22.86
N ARG A 364 11.64 18.61 22.30
CA ARG A 364 12.10 19.88 21.73
C ARG A 364 11.95 19.90 20.21
N TRP A 365 12.39 18.82 19.56
CA TRP A 365 12.39 18.70 18.11
C TRP A 365 11.91 17.33 17.64
N ILE A 366 11.18 17.35 16.53
CA ILE A 366 10.89 16.19 15.70
C ILE A 366 11.40 16.55 14.30
N LEU A 367 12.43 15.85 13.86
CA LEU A 367 13.17 16.13 12.64
C LEU A 367 12.92 15.04 11.62
N PHE A 368 12.62 15.41 10.39
CA PHE A 368 12.45 14.49 9.27
C PHE A 368 12.85 15.19 7.97
N ALA A 369 13.02 14.42 6.89
CA ALA A 369 13.52 14.95 5.63
C ALA A 369 12.75 14.40 4.43
N ASP A 370 12.46 15.29 3.48
CA ASP A 370 11.80 14.95 2.22
C ASP A 370 12.81 14.70 1.10
N ALA A 371 13.92 15.45 1.09
CA ALA A 371 14.90 15.38 0.01
C ALA A 371 15.94 14.26 0.18
N GLU A 372 16.35 13.97 1.41
CA GLU A 372 17.40 12.99 1.69
C GLU A 372 17.12 12.23 2.99
N SER A 373 17.03 10.90 2.89
CA SER A 373 16.67 10.07 4.04
C SER A 373 17.68 10.15 5.18
N PHE A 374 17.17 10.01 6.41
CA PHE A 374 18.01 9.89 7.60
C PHE A 374 18.70 8.54 7.70
N THR A 375 18.25 7.52 6.95
CA THR A 375 18.84 6.18 6.99
C THR A 375 19.29 5.69 5.62
N THR A 376 20.13 4.67 5.63
CA THR A 376 20.47 3.89 4.44
C THR A 376 20.28 2.40 4.74
N PRO A 377 19.41 1.68 4.01
CA PRO A 377 18.45 2.18 3.01
C PRO A 377 17.40 3.12 3.62
N ASP A 378 16.71 3.89 2.77
CA ASP A 378 15.60 4.75 3.20
C ASP A 378 14.44 3.90 3.74
N ALA A 379 14.08 4.14 5.00
CA ALA A 379 12.95 3.48 5.65
C ALA A 379 11.92 4.49 6.20
N GLY A 380 11.97 5.76 5.77
CA GLY A 380 11.07 6.79 6.27
C GLY A 380 11.25 7.03 7.77
N VAL A 381 12.50 7.25 8.20
CA VAL A 381 12.86 7.44 9.61
C VAL A 381 12.91 8.92 9.96
N CYS A 382 12.35 9.28 11.11
CA CYS A 382 12.50 10.58 11.75
C CYS A 382 13.36 10.50 13.01
N CYS A 383 13.88 11.64 13.46
CA CYS A 383 14.61 11.77 14.71
C CYS A 383 13.80 12.62 15.71
N VAL A 384 13.56 12.07 16.90
CA VAL A 384 12.95 12.77 18.04
C VAL A 384 14.05 13.17 19.02
N ILE A 385 14.06 14.45 19.41
CA ILE A 385 14.97 15.01 20.41
C ILE A 385 14.13 15.44 21.62
N ALA A 386 14.38 14.81 22.76
CA ALA A 386 13.65 15.07 23.99
C ALA A 386 14.56 15.05 25.22
N GLU A 387 14.12 15.70 26.30
CA GLU A 387 14.84 15.75 27.59
C GLU A 387 13.99 15.10 28.68
N THR A 388 14.62 14.35 29.60
CA THR A 388 13.91 13.76 30.74
C THR A 388 13.46 14.83 31.73
N GLY A 389 12.17 14.86 32.05
CA GLY A 389 11.58 15.76 33.04
C GLY A 389 10.18 16.25 32.68
N THR A 390 9.31 16.38 33.69
CA THR A 390 7.94 16.92 33.56
C THR A 390 7.97 18.45 33.68
N THR A 391 7.34 19.18 32.74
CA THR A 391 7.42 20.65 32.73
C THR A 391 6.22 21.35 33.36
N SER A 392 6.52 22.42 34.10
CA SER A 392 5.60 23.39 34.71
C SER A 392 5.30 24.59 33.81
N LYS A 393 5.81 24.60 32.56
CA LYS A 393 5.61 25.65 31.54
C LYS A 393 5.06 25.04 30.25
N PRO A 394 4.33 25.81 29.41
CA PRO A 394 3.92 25.33 28.09
C PRO A 394 5.13 25.22 27.17
N ASP A 395 5.65 24.02 27.00
CA ASP A 395 6.72 23.74 26.05
C ASP A 395 6.20 23.67 24.62
N MET A 396 6.90 24.36 23.73
CA MET A 396 6.69 24.28 22.29
C MET A 396 7.54 23.15 21.73
N VAL A 397 6.90 22.24 21.00
CA VAL A 397 7.54 21.18 20.22
C VAL A 397 7.67 21.67 18.78
N SER A 398 8.86 21.51 18.20
CA SER A 398 9.16 21.97 16.83
C SER A 398 9.24 20.79 15.87
N PHE A 399 8.35 20.73 14.88
CA PHE A 399 8.42 19.79 13.77
C PHE A 399 9.18 20.46 12.63
N ALA A 400 10.31 19.88 12.22
CA ALA A 400 11.12 20.40 11.11
C ALA A 400 11.22 19.38 9.98
N CYS A 401 10.72 19.75 8.81
CA CYS A 401 10.93 19.03 7.56
C CYS A 401 12.08 19.67 6.78
N LEU A 402 13.15 18.92 6.57
CA LEU A 402 14.27 19.32 5.72
C LEU A 402 13.94 19.01 4.25
N ARG A 403 13.80 20.05 3.43
CA ARG A 403 13.40 19.93 2.01
C ARG A 403 14.55 20.04 1.04
N MET A 404 15.75 20.35 1.51
CA MET A 404 16.96 20.31 0.70
C MET A 404 17.82 19.10 1.06
N PRO A 405 18.58 18.55 0.09
CA PRO A 405 19.62 17.58 0.40
C PRO A 405 20.56 18.16 1.45
N ARG A 406 21.00 17.35 2.42
CA ARG A 406 21.84 17.87 3.50
C ARG A 406 23.19 18.34 2.97
N SER A 407 23.66 17.75 1.87
CA SER A 407 24.88 18.15 1.16
C SER A 407 24.88 19.59 0.64
N THR A 408 23.72 20.25 0.51
CA THR A 408 23.65 21.67 0.13
C THR A 408 23.80 22.62 1.32
N VAL A 409 23.60 22.13 2.54
CA VAL A 409 23.60 22.92 3.78
C VAL A 409 24.80 22.60 4.66
N ILE A 410 25.18 21.32 4.70
CA ILE A 410 26.26 20.78 5.49
C ILE A 410 27.41 20.49 4.52
N GLU A 411 28.58 21.11 4.75
CA GLU A 411 29.76 20.86 3.93
C GLU A 411 30.06 19.35 3.89
N PRO A 412 30.12 18.72 2.70
CA PRO A 412 30.51 17.32 2.58
C PRO A 412 31.96 17.21 3.01
N THR A 413 32.16 16.58 4.16
CA THR A 413 33.49 16.23 4.67
C THR A 413 33.55 14.72 4.78
N GLU A 414 34.72 14.12 4.59
CA GLU A 414 34.88 12.69 4.82
C GLU A 414 34.39 12.32 6.23
N PRO A 415 33.83 11.11 6.46
CA PRO A 415 33.30 10.69 7.77
C PRO A 415 34.27 10.93 8.94
N GLU A 416 35.57 10.87 8.63
CA GLU A 416 36.71 11.02 9.55
C GLU A 416 37.16 12.48 9.74
N ALA A 417 36.85 13.37 8.79
CA ALA A 417 37.20 14.78 8.82
C ALA A 417 36.08 15.62 9.47
N PHE A 418 35.80 15.37 10.76
CA PHE A 418 34.90 16.22 11.52
C PHE A 418 35.61 17.54 11.89
N GLY A 419 35.34 18.61 11.16
CA GLY A 419 35.98 19.93 11.35
C GLY A 419 35.08 20.97 12.03
N GLN A 420 35.69 21.95 12.70
CA GLN A 420 34.99 23.08 13.33
C GLN A 420 34.01 23.79 12.39
N LYS A 421 34.38 23.92 11.10
CA LYS A 421 33.54 24.49 10.06
C LYS A 421 32.20 23.77 9.90
N ARG A 422 32.19 22.44 9.99
CA ARG A 422 30.96 21.63 9.88
C ARG A 422 30.03 21.87 11.05
N ILE A 423 30.57 21.97 12.26
CA ILE A 423 29.80 22.36 13.47
C ILE A 423 29.19 23.74 13.26
N GLU A 424 29.99 24.70 12.81
CA GLU A 424 29.54 26.07 12.56
C GLU A 424 28.43 26.13 11.50
N SER A 425 28.54 25.37 10.40
CA SER A 425 27.49 25.26 9.38
C SER A 425 26.19 24.68 9.95
N ILE A 426 26.28 23.59 10.73
CA ILE A 426 25.10 22.98 11.35
C ILE A 426 24.48 23.93 12.39
N GLN A 427 25.28 24.59 13.22
CA GLN A 427 24.80 25.59 14.18
C GLN A 427 24.18 26.81 13.50
N GLN A 428 24.74 27.26 12.37
CA GLN A 428 24.14 28.33 11.57
C GLN A 428 22.79 27.89 11.02
N TYR A 429 22.69 26.63 10.56
CA TYR A 429 21.44 26.09 10.07
C TYR A 429 20.39 25.91 11.17
N ILE A 430 20.76 25.41 12.35
CA ILE A 430 19.85 25.33 13.51
C ILE A 430 19.39 26.73 13.94
N ARG A 431 20.28 27.73 13.94
CA ARG A 431 19.89 29.13 14.18
C ARG A 431 18.92 29.64 13.12
N TYR A 432 19.12 29.27 11.85
CA TYR A 432 18.16 29.55 10.78
C TYR A 432 16.80 28.88 11.02
N LEU A 433 16.78 27.62 11.49
CA LEU A 433 15.53 26.93 11.87
C LEU A 433 14.81 27.61 13.02
N HIS A 434 15.54 28.09 14.04
CA HIS A 434 14.96 28.84 15.15
C HIS A 434 14.45 30.23 14.75
N ASN A 435 15.13 30.89 13.80
CA ASN A 435 14.80 32.24 13.34
C ASN A 435 13.70 32.26 12.28
N ASN A 436 13.48 31.14 11.56
CA ASN A 436 12.30 30.95 10.75
C ASN A 436 11.09 30.87 11.70
N GLY A 437 10.48 32.05 11.91
CA GLY A 437 9.41 32.25 12.88
C GLY A 437 8.24 31.29 12.73
N ARG A 438 7.41 31.25 13.79
CA ARG A 438 6.27 30.36 13.98
C ARG A 438 5.55 30.02 12.67
N ASN A 439 5.55 28.73 12.30
CA ASN A 439 4.75 28.16 11.21
C ASN A 439 5.05 28.70 9.79
N ARG A 440 6.33 28.94 9.45
CA ARG A 440 6.72 29.24 8.06
C ARG A 440 7.18 28.01 7.29
N THR A 441 6.66 27.87 6.09
CA THR A 441 7.17 26.95 5.07
C THR A 441 7.91 27.74 4.00
N ASN A 442 9.19 27.44 3.81
CA ASN A 442 9.99 27.96 2.70
C ASN A 442 10.38 26.79 1.76
N ALA A 443 10.97 27.12 0.60
CA ALA A 443 11.51 26.13 -0.33
C ALA A 443 12.54 25.18 0.33
N GLU A 444 13.24 25.68 1.37
CA GLU A 444 14.35 24.96 2.00
C GLU A 444 13.93 24.09 3.20
N VAL A 445 12.96 24.55 3.98
CA VAL A 445 12.52 23.94 5.25
C VAL A 445 11.07 24.30 5.54
N SER A 446 10.33 23.35 6.12
CA SER A 446 9.07 23.63 6.82
C SER A 446 9.25 23.45 8.33
N VAL A 447 8.98 24.49 9.13
CA VAL A 447 9.02 24.39 10.61
C VAL A 447 7.65 24.74 11.18
N ARG A 448 7.11 23.86 12.01
CA ARG A 448 5.85 24.07 12.74
C ARG A 448 6.07 23.94 14.23
N HIS A 449 5.49 24.84 15.00
CA HIS A 449 5.59 24.81 16.46
C HIS A 449 4.22 24.55 17.08
N VAL A 450 4.14 23.52 17.92
CA VAL A 450 2.90 23.12 18.59
C VAL A 450 3.14 22.97 20.07
N ARG A 451 2.19 23.39 20.91
CA ARG A 451 2.29 23.20 22.36
C ARG A 451 2.22 21.70 22.69
N GLN A 452 3.08 21.24 23.60
CA GLN A 452 3.15 19.83 23.98
C GLN A 452 1.80 19.28 24.52
N HIS A 453 1.06 20.09 25.30
CA HIS A 453 -0.26 19.69 25.79
C HIS A 453 -1.30 19.50 24.67
N THR A 454 -1.19 20.25 23.57
CA THR A 454 -2.04 20.10 22.39
C THR A 454 -1.76 18.75 21.72
N LEU A 455 -0.49 18.37 21.60
CA LEU A 455 -0.10 17.04 21.10
C LEU A 455 -0.60 15.93 22.02
N LEU A 456 -0.54 16.11 23.33
CA LEU A 456 -1.03 15.12 24.30
C LEU A 456 -2.55 14.92 24.18
N ARG A 457 -3.31 16.02 24.06
CA ARG A 457 -4.76 15.99 23.83
C ARG A 457 -5.09 15.27 22.52
N ARG A 458 -4.33 15.54 21.46
CA ARG A 458 -4.49 14.86 20.16
C ARG A 458 -4.21 13.37 20.28
N SER A 459 -3.10 12.96 20.91
CA SER A 459 -2.73 11.55 21.10
C SER A 459 -3.76 10.75 21.92
N LYS A 460 -4.48 11.40 22.84
CA LYS A 460 -5.56 10.79 23.64
C LYS A 460 -6.95 10.82 22.97
N GLY A 461 -7.10 11.56 21.86
CA GLY A 461 -8.36 11.72 21.14
C GLY A 461 -8.67 10.59 20.14
N ALA A 462 -9.88 10.63 19.55
CA ALA A 462 -10.33 9.66 18.55
C ALA A 462 -9.44 9.62 17.28
N ASN A 463 -8.72 10.71 17.00
CA ASN A 463 -7.75 10.81 15.92
C ASN A 463 -6.35 11.04 16.51
N SER A 464 -5.72 9.95 16.96
CA SER A 464 -4.47 9.99 17.74
C SER A 464 -3.19 10.26 16.93
N SER A 465 -3.31 10.63 15.66
CA SER A 465 -2.20 10.88 14.71
C SER A 465 -1.64 12.31 14.80
N TRP A 466 -0.36 12.50 14.43
CA TRP A 466 0.26 13.82 14.19
C TRP A 466 0.51 14.10 12.70
N ASP A 467 -0.16 13.39 11.79
CA ASP A 467 0.05 13.48 10.34
C ASP A 467 -0.01 14.91 9.78
N ASP A 468 -0.97 15.69 10.27
CA ASP A 468 -1.25 17.06 9.81
C ASP A 468 -0.04 17.98 10.00
N LEU A 469 0.82 17.70 10.99
CA LEU A 469 2.04 18.45 11.29
C LEU A 469 3.24 18.02 10.45
N ILE A 470 3.20 16.82 9.90
CA ILE A 470 4.29 16.21 9.14
C ILE A 470 4.13 16.55 7.66
N ILE A 471 2.90 16.49 7.15
CA ILE A 471 2.63 16.60 5.73
C ILE A 471 2.66 18.07 5.30
N PRO A 472 3.52 18.46 4.35
CA PRO A 472 3.51 19.77 3.70
C PRO A 472 2.12 20.16 3.17
N PRO A 473 1.50 21.23 3.72
CA PRO A 473 0.19 21.66 3.25
C PRO A 473 0.30 22.29 1.85
N ASP A 474 1.44 22.93 1.58
CA ASP A 474 1.70 23.63 0.32
C ASP A 474 1.91 22.65 -0.84
N ASP A 475 2.51 21.47 -0.60
CA ASP A 475 2.66 20.44 -1.64
C ASP A 475 1.30 19.84 -2.02
N ILE A 476 0.44 19.55 -1.02
CA ILE A 476 -0.95 19.11 -1.28
C ILE A 476 -1.71 20.18 -2.05
N SER A 477 -1.65 21.43 -1.59
CA SER A 477 -2.33 22.56 -2.23
C SER A 477 -1.86 22.75 -3.67
N ALA A 478 -0.54 22.66 -3.92
CA ALA A 478 0.02 22.73 -5.26
C ALA A 478 -0.47 21.60 -6.17
N ILE A 479 -0.49 20.35 -5.69
CA ILE A 479 -1.02 19.19 -6.43
C ILE A 479 -2.49 19.42 -6.80
N ILE A 480 -3.32 19.77 -5.81
CA ILE A 480 -4.76 20.01 -6.02
C ILE A 480 -4.97 21.14 -7.04
N ASN A 481 -4.26 22.26 -6.92
CA ASN A 481 -4.41 23.40 -7.83
C ASN A 481 -4.02 23.07 -9.27
N LYS A 482 -2.95 22.28 -9.47
CA LYS A 482 -2.48 21.91 -10.82
C LYS A 482 -3.43 20.94 -11.53
N ILE A 483 -4.19 20.14 -10.78
CA ILE A 483 -5.00 19.06 -11.35
C ILE A 483 -6.49 19.40 -11.39
N SER A 484 -7.06 19.94 -10.30
CA SER A 484 -8.52 20.03 -10.09
C SER A 484 -9.27 20.77 -11.19
N ASN A 485 -8.68 21.81 -11.78
CA ASN A 485 -9.33 22.61 -12.84
C ASN A 485 -9.49 21.87 -14.18
N ARG A 486 -8.92 20.66 -14.30
CA ARG A 486 -8.95 19.83 -15.51
C ARG A 486 -9.70 18.52 -15.29
N LEU A 487 -10.43 18.43 -14.18
CA LEU A 487 -11.25 17.29 -13.82
C LEU A 487 -12.74 17.64 -13.95
N ILE A 488 -13.52 16.65 -14.36
CA ILE A 488 -14.98 16.69 -14.46
C ILE A 488 -15.58 15.47 -13.76
N PRO A 489 -16.83 15.53 -13.28
CA PRO A 489 -17.50 14.36 -12.71
C PRO A 489 -17.63 13.23 -13.74
N LEU A 490 -17.44 11.98 -13.33
CA LEU A 490 -17.63 10.79 -14.17
C LEU A 490 -19.02 10.75 -14.80
N THR A 491 -20.03 11.19 -14.05
CA THR A 491 -21.44 11.27 -14.49
C THR A 491 -21.67 12.18 -15.70
N SER A 492 -20.70 13.01 -16.07
CA SER A 492 -20.77 13.82 -17.30
C SER A 492 -20.47 13.03 -18.59
N LEU A 493 -19.84 11.86 -18.48
CA LEU A 493 -19.45 11.00 -19.62
C LEU A 493 -19.92 9.55 -19.48
N ALA A 494 -20.51 9.16 -18.36
CA ALA A 494 -20.93 7.80 -18.10
C ALA A 494 -22.07 7.71 -17.09
N ASP A 495 -22.86 6.65 -17.18
CA ASP A 495 -23.88 6.28 -16.22
C ASP A 495 -23.35 5.22 -15.25
N VAL A 496 -23.63 5.42 -13.96
CA VAL A 496 -23.19 4.50 -12.89
C VAL A 496 -24.40 3.76 -12.35
N HIS A 497 -24.33 2.42 -12.38
CA HIS A 497 -25.41 1.54 -11.95
C HIS A 497 -24.93 0.47 -10.97
N ASN A 498 -25.86 0.00 -10.13
CA ASN A 498 -25.63 -1.19 -9.32
C ASN A 498 -25.56 -2.43 -10.21
N GLY A 499 -24.84 -3.46 -9.76
CA GLY A 499 -24.99 -4.78 -10.35
C GLY A 499 -26.32 -5.46 -9.97
N ILE A 500 -26.59 -6.56 -10.68
CA ILE A 500 -27.84 -7.31 -10.62
C ILE A 500 -27.97 -7.97 -9.24
N ARG A 501 -29.12 -7.75 -8.60
CA ARG A 501 -29.51 -8.47 -7.38
C ARG A 501 -30.44 -9.60 -7.75
N THR A 502 -29.95 -10.84 -7.74
CA THR A 502 -30.79 -11.97 -8.15
C THR A 502 -31.73 -12.43 -7.04
N GLY A 503 -31.29 -12.44 -5.77
CA GLY A 503 -32.01 -13.04 -4.65
C GLY A 503 -32.05 -14.59 -4.67
N ALA A 504 -31.55 -15.21 -5.73
CA ALA A 504 -31.49 -16.65 -5.96
C ALA A 504 -30.30 -17.00 -6.88
N ASN A 505 -29.09 -16.69 -6.42
CA ASN A 505 -27.86 -16.91 -7.19
C ASN A 505 -27.68 -18.39 -7.57
N GLU A 506 -28.10 -19.32 -6.71
CA GLU A 506 -28.06 -20.75 -6.96
C GLU A 506 -29.00 -21.25 -8.06
N ILE A 507 -30.02 -20.46 -8.42
CA ILE A 507 -30.97 -20.82 -9.48
C ILE A 507 -30.67 -20.06 -10.77
N LEU A 508 -30.49 -18.75 -10.67
CA LEU A 508 -30.37 -17.85 -11.82
C LEU A 508 -28.93 -17.70 -12.30
N LEU A 509 -27.93 -18.04 -11.47
CA LEU A 509 -26.51 -18.02 -11.81
C LEU A 509 -25.89 -19.44 -11.70
N PRO A 510 -26.42 -20.45 -12.42
CA PRO A 510 -25.90 -21.81 -12.36
C PRO A 510 -24.44 -21.85 -12.80
N ALA A 511 -23.68 -22.71 -12.14
CA ALA A 511 -22.31 -23.01 -12.55
C ALA A 511 -22.30 -23.87 -13.82
N ILE A 512 -21.21 -23.82 -14.59
CA ILE A 512 -21.10 -24.54 -15.87
C ILE A 512 -21.31 -26.06 -15.72
N ASP A 513 -20.84 -26.65 -14.62
CA ASP A 513 -21.06 -28.06 -14.29
C ASP A 513 -22.54 -28.37 -14.04
N GLU A 514 -23.27 -27.48 -13.39
CA GLU A 514 -24.72 -27.60 -13.21
C GLU A 514 -25.48 -27.48 -14.53
N ILE A 515 -25.10 -26.54 -15.41
CA ILE A 515 -25.67 -26.40 -16.75
C ILE A 515 -25.55 -27.71 -17.53
N VAL A 516 -24.37 -28.35 -17.47
CA VAL A 516 -24.11 -29.64 -18.14
C VAL A 516 -24.89 -30.77 -17.48
N ARG A 517 -24.90 -30.85 -16.14
CA ARG A 517 -25.59 -31.91 -15.40
C ARG A 517 -27.09 -31.88 -15.59
N LYS A 518 -27.69 -30.69 -15.68
CA LYS A 518 -29.12 -30.47 -15.86
C LYS A 518 -29.54 -30.29 -17.32
N ASP A 519 -28.57 -30.32 -18.25
CA ASP A 519 -28.79 -30.12 -19.68
C ASP A 519 -29.62 -28.87 -19.98
N LEU A 520 -29.23 -27.73 -19.37
CA LEU A 520 -29.96 -26.47 -19.50
C LEU A 520 -29.77 -25.89 -20.91
N GLU A 521 -30.86 -25.50 -21.57
CA GLU A 521 -30.83 -25.09 -22.97
C GLU A 521 -30.05 -23.80 -23.19
N SER A 522 -29.17 -23.80 -24.19
CA SER A 522 -28.23 -22.70 -24.46
C SER A 522 -28.89 -21.37 -24.76
N ARG A 523 -30.10 -21.37 -25.34
CA ARG A 523 -30.88 -20.14 -25.61
C ARG A 523 -31.19 -19.30 -24.36
N PHE A 524 -31.11 -19.87 -23.15
CA PHE A 524 -31.38 -19.15 -21.91
C PHE A 524 -30.13 -18.61 -21.23
N TRP A 525 -28.94 -19.07 -21.62
CA TRP A 525 -27.67 -18.64 -21.03
C TRP A 525 -26.64 -18.17 -22.06
N GLN A 526 -27.04 -18.07 -23.33
CA GLN A 526 -26.30 -17.45 -24.43
C GLN A 526 -27.16 -16.39 -25.12
N ARG A 527 -26.51 -15.41 -25.74
CA ARG A 527 -27.14 -14.35 -26.53
C ARG A 527 -26.30 -14.02 -27.77
N CYS A 528 -26.89 -13.38 -28.76
CA CYS A 528 -26.13 -12.77 -29.85
C CYS A 528 -25.63 -11.39 -29.42
N ASN A 529 -24.36 -11.08 -29.66
CA ASN A 529 -23.84 -9.72 -29.49
C ASN A 529 -24.17 -8.83 -30.71
N ASP A 530 -23.77 -7.57 -30.67
CA ASP A 530 -24.02 -6.58 -31.74
C ASP A 530 -23.42 -6.97 -33.10
N HIS A 531 -22.44 -7.88 -33.10
CA HIS A 531 -21.82 -8.43 -34.30
C HIS A 531 -22.50 -9.72 -34.80
N GLY A 532 -23.57 -10.16 -34.14
CA GLY A 532 -24.29 -11.40 -34.46
C GLY A 532 -23.62 -12.68 -33.97
N ASN A 533 -22.54 -12.59 -33.18
CA ASN A 533 -21.84 -13.74 -32.62
C ASN A 533 -22.56 -14.24 -31.36
N LEU A 534 -22.71 -15.56 -31.25
CA LEU A 534 -23.26 -16.19 -30.05
C LEU A 534 -22.22 -16.15 -28.93
N ILE A 535 -22.57 -15.46 -27.84
CA ILE A 535 -21.75 -15.32 -26.65
C ILE A 535 -22.50 -15.82 -25.42
N ASP A 536 -21.74 -16.26 -24.43
CA ASP A 536 -22.28 -16.68 -23.15
C ASP A 536 -22.73 -15.49 -22.30
N ASN A 537 -23.79 -15.66 -21.52
CA ASN A 537 -24.23 -14.72 -20.49
C ASN A 537 -23.34 -14.83 -19.25
N THR A 538 -22.04 -14.57 -19.43
CA THR A 538 -21.05 -14.54 -18.36
C THR A 538 -21.45 -13.53 -17.29
N VAL A 539 -21.29 -13.89 -16.01
CA VAL A 539 -21.61 -13.02 -14.89
C VAL A 539 -20.43 -12.96 -13.93
N ILE A 540 -20.10 -11.76 -13.45
CA ILE A 540 -19.09 -11.56 -12.42
C ILE A 540 -19.76 -11.56 -11.04
N THR A 541 -19.29 -12.45 -10.17
CA THR A 541 -19.88 -12.69 -8.83
C THR A 541 -18.98 -12.31 -7.68
N SER A 542 -17.69 -12.06 -7.93
CA SER A 542 -16.74 -11.68 -6.88
C SER A 542 -15.58 -10.86 -7.43
N ASP A 543 -14.91 -10.11 -6.56
CA ASP A 543 -13.71 -9.35 -6.89
C ASP A 543 -12.55 -10.25 -7.35
N SER A 544 -12.42 -11.47 -6.83
CA SER A 544 -11.39 -12.43 -7.24
C SER A 544 -11.49 -12.85 -8.71
N GLU A 545 -12.65 -12.66 -9.33
CA GLU A 545 -12.84 -12.87 -10.77
C GLU A 545 -12.42 -11.62 -11.58
N ILE A 546 -11.69 -10.67 -11.01
CA ILE A 546 -11.15 -9.52 -11.74
C ILE A 546 -9.70 -9.40 -11.34
N GLU A 547 -8.77 -9.79 -12.21
CA GLU A 547 -7.33 -9.82 -11.88
C GLU A 547 -6.55 -8.65 -12.49
N SER A 548 -6.95 -8.19 -13.68
CA SER A 548 -6.27 -7.10 -14.40
C SER A 548 -7.27 -6.07 -14.92
N ILE A 549 -6.76 -4.92 -15.37
CA ILE A 549 -7.61 -3.87 -15.94
C ILE A 549 -8.33 -4.37 -17.20
N TYR A 550 -7.72 -5.26 -17.98
CA TYR A 550 -8.35 -5.87 -19.17
C TYR A 550 -8.88 -7.30 -18.91
N GLY A 551 -8.79 -7.80 -17.68
CA GLY A 551 -8.96 -9.22 -17.37
C GLY A 551 -10.26 -9.52 -16.64
N ILE A 552 -11.24 -10.02 -17.38
CA ILE A 552 -12.34 -10.82 -16.83
C ILE A 552 -12.00 -12.29 -17.17
N PRO A 553 -11.66 -13.14 -16.18
CA PRO A 553 -11.44 -14.56 -16.37
C PRO A 553 -12.73 -15.23 -16.85
N PRO A 554 -12.66 -16.45 -17.39
CA PRO A 554 -13.86 -17.22 -17.72
C PRO A 554 -14.65 -17.47 -16.45
N ALA A 555 -15.63 -16.60 -16.15
CA ALA A 555 -16.45 -16.75 -14.95
C ALA A 555 -17.14 -18.11 -15.00
N TYR A 556 -17.21 -18.79 -13.86
CA TYR A 556 -17.72 -20.17 -13.80
C TYR A 556 -19.24 -20.25 -13.83
N ARG A 557 -19.92 -19.11 -13.80
CA ARG A 557 -21.38 -19.01 -13.76
C ARG A 557 -21.93 -18.36 -15.02
N ARG A 558 -23.17 -18.70 -15.36
CA ARG A 558 -23.93 -18.05 -16.43
C ARG A 558 -25.21 -17.49 -15.88
N LEU A 559 -25.61 -16.33 -16.37
CA LEU A 559 -26.90 -15.74 -16.08
C LEU A 559 -27.98 -16.40 -16.96
N LEU A 560 -28.98 -17.00 -16.31
CA LEU A 560 -30.22 -17.41 -16.98
C LEU A 560 -31.07 -16.18 -17.26
N VAL A 561 -31.31 -15.88 -18.54
CA VAL A 561 -32.17 -14.79 -18.99
C VAL A 561 -33.51 -15.38 -19.40
N LEU A 562 -34.53 -15.11 -18.59
CA LEU A 562 -35.87 -15.66 -18.74
C LEU A 562 -36.88 -14.55 -19.01
N GLY A 563 -37.85 -14.85 -19.89
CA GLY A 563 -38.98 -13.96 -20.15
C GLY A 563 -39.91 -13.81 -18.95
N THR A 564 -40.79 -12.81 -19.04
CA THR A 564 -41.85 -12.57 -18.05
C THR A 564 -42.94 -13.64 -18.09
N GLU A 565 -43.12 -14.30 -19.23
CA GLU A 565 -44.15 -15.33 -19.43
C GLU A 565 -43.57 -16.73 -19.23
N ARG A 566 -44.18 -17.54 -18.35
CA ARG A 566 -43.74 -18.92 -18.05
C ARG A 566 -43.79 -19.84 -19.27
N ASP A 567 -44.69 -19.56 -20.21
CA ASP A 567 -44.86 -20.33 -21.44
C ASP A 567 -43.60 -20.31 -22.32
N THR A 568 -42.76 -19.27 -22.22
CA THR A 568 -41.52 -19.14 -23.01
C THR A 568 -40.47 -20.21 -22.70
N PHE A 569 -40.55 -20.84 -21.53
CA PHE A 569 -39.65 -21.92 -21.10
C PHE A 569 -40.40 -23.14 -20.55
N SER A 570 -41.72 -23.20 -20.75
CA SER A 570 -42.53 -24.36 -20.38
C SER A 570 -42.11 -25.59 -21.19
N GLY A 571 -41.96 -26.74 -20.52
CA GLY A 571 -41.47 -27.98 -21.12
C GLY A 571 -39.95 -28.06 -21.35
N SER A 572 -39.21 -27.00 -21.03
CA SER A 572 -37.74 -26.98 -21.10
C SER A 572 -37.10 -27.47 -19.79
N ASN A 573 -35.82 -27.88 -19.82
CA ASN A 573 -35.05 -28.24 -18.64
C ASN A 573 -34.83 -27.03 -17.71
N VAL A 574 -34.67 -25.83 -18.26
CA VAL A 574 -34.76 -24.59 -17.48
C VAL A 574 -36.12 -24.43 -16.78
N GLY A 575 -37.23 -24.76 -17.43
CA GLY A 575 -38.55 -24.73 -16.78
C GLY A 575 -38.70 -25.73 -15.64
N LYS A 576 -38.12 -26.94 -15.79
CA LYS A 576 -38.01 -27.90 -14.68
C LYS A 576 -37.16 -27.36 -13.54
N HIS A 577 -36.01 -26.79 -13.83
CA HIS A 577 -35.10 -26.16 -12.86
C HIS A 577 -35.77 -25.04 -12.05
N ILE A 578 -36.58 -24.20 -12.70
CA ILE A 578 -37.38 -23.17 -12.01
C ILE A 578 -38.47 -23.80 -11.14
N THR A 579 -39.14 -24.85 -11.62
CA THR A 579 -40.19 -25.54 -10.86
C THR A 579 -39.63 -26.24 -9.61
N GLU A 580 -38.47 -26.90 -9.73
CA GLU A 580 -37.73 -27.47 -8.59
C GLU A 580 -37.39 -26.40 -7.54
N ALA A 581 -36.98 -25.21 -7.98
CA ALA A 581 -36.70 -24.09 -7.08
C ALA A 581 -37.97 -23.57 -6.38
N GLU A 582 -39.11 -23.59 -7.06
CA GLU A 582 -40.40 -23.23 -6.48
C GLU A 582 -40.83 -24.23 -5.41
N GLU A 583 -40.73 -25.53 -5.70
CA GLU A 583 -41.01 -26.61 -4.76
C GLU A 583 -40.09 -26.56 -3.52
N ALA A 584 -38.83 -26.16 -3.71
CA ALA A 584 -37.88 -25.91 -2.63
C ALA A 584 -38.14 -24.60 -1.84
N GLY A 585 -39.16 -23.82 -2.19
CA GLY A 585 -39.55 -22.60 -1.49
C GLY A 585 -38.65 -21.39 -1.75
N ILE A 586 -37.78 -21.42 -2.78
CA ILE A 586 -36.87 -20.30 -3.10
C ILE A 586 -37.65 -19.02 -3.40
N HIS A 587 -38.72 -19.13 -4.19
CA HIS A 587 -39.61 -18.03 -4.55
C HIS A 587 -40.27 -17.31 -3.36
N LEU A 588 -40.32 -17.93 -2.18
CA LEU A 588 -40.91 -17.36 -0.97
C LEU A 588 -39.95 -16.48 -0.17
N ARG A 589 -38.67 -16.39 -0.57
CA ARG A 589 -37.66 -15.58 0.12
C ARG A 589 -38.05 -14.10 0.16
N PRO A 590 -37.80 -13.38 1.27
CA PRO A 590 -38.14 -11.95 1.40
C PRO A 590 -37.61 -11.08 0.25
N SER A 591 -36.40 -11.37 -0.25
CA SER A 591 -35.76 -10.62 -1.35
C SER A 591 -36.44 -10.82 -2.72
N LEU A 592 -37.30 -11.83 -2.86
CA LEU A 592 -37.97 -12.19 -4.11
C LEU A 592 -39.47 -11.87 -4.10
N GLN A 593 -40.08 -11.69 -2.92
CA GLN A 593 -41.52 -11.42 -2.78
C GLN A 593 -42.00 -10.16 -3.50
N GLN A 594 -41.12 -9.18 -3.72
CA GLN A 594 -41.46 -7.94 -4.43
C GLN A 594 -41.36 -8.06 -5.97
N ARG A 595 -40.93 -9.22 -6.49
CA ARG A 595 -40.68 -9.41 -7.91
C ARG A 595 -41.69 -10.39 -8.51
N THR A 596 -42.43 -9.94 -9.53
CA THR A 596 -43.44 -10.73 -10.21
C THR A 596 -43.20 -10.76 -11.72
N PRO A 597 -42.84 -11.91 -12.31
CA PRO A 597 -42.52 -13.18 -11.65
C PRO A 597 -41.13 -13.15 -10.98
N TRP A 598 -40.91 -13.99 -9.95
CA TRP A 598 -39.72 -13.93 -9.08
C TRP A 598 -38.39 -14.18 -9.81
N TRP A 599 -38.41 -14.84 -10.96
CA TRP A 599 -37.23 -15.10 -11.79
C TRP A 599 -36.86 -13.95 -12.74
N HIS A 600 -37.75 -12.96 -12.95
CA HIS A 600 -37.52 -11.90 -13.92
C HIS A 600 -36.65 -10.77 -13.35
N LEU A 601 -35.45 -10.61 -13.91
CA LEU A 601 -34.43 -9.69 -13.39
C LEU A 601 -34.56 -8.25 -13.89
N GLY A 602 -35.55 -7.95 -14.74
CA GLY A 602 -35.72 -6.62 -15.32
C GLY A 602 -34.72 -6.33 -16.43
N GLU A 603 -34.42 -5.05 -16.63
CA GLU A 603 -33.45 -4.60 -17.62
C GLU A 603 -32.02 -5.01 -17.19
N LEU A 604 -31.31 -5.69 -18.08
CA LEU A 604 -29.98 -6.20 -17.84
C LEU A 604 -28.95 -5.30 -18.53
N ILE A 605 -28.17 -4.59 -17.73
CA ILE A 605 -27.13 -3.67 -18.24
C ILE A 605 -25.80 -4.40 -18.31
N GLN A 606 -25.11 -4.26 -19.44
CA GLN A 606 -23.72 -4.70 -19.64
C GLN A 606 -22.83 -3.46 -19.50
N PRO A 607 -22.14 -3.27 -18.37
CA PRO A 607 -21.29 -2.09 -18.20
C PRO A 607 -20.06 -2.16 -19.11
N ASP A 608 -19.49 -1.02 -19.46
CA ASP A 608 -18.19 -0.94 -20.13
C ASP A 608 -17.03 -1.09 -19.14
N LEU A 609 -17.20 -0.57 -17.91
CA LEU A 609 -16.23 -0.67 -16.81
C LEU A 609 -16.86 -1.26 -15.55
N ILE A 610 -16.05 -1.96 -14.78
CA ILE A 610 -16.45 -2.69 -13.58
C ILE A 610 -15.57 -2.28 -12.42
N ILE A 611 -16.19 -1.83 -11.34
CA ILE A 611 -15.53 -1.56 -10.06
C ILE A 611 -15.98 -2.61 -9.05
N PRO A 612 -15.12 -3.55 -8.62
CA PRO A 612 -15.42 -4.41 -7.48
C PRO A 612 -15.77 -3.56 -6.25
N LYS A 613 -16.82 -3.92 -5.51
CA LYS A 613 -17.15 -3.18 -4.29
C LYS A 613 -16.07 -3.39 -3.24
N THR A 614 -15.70 -4.64 -3.00
CA THR A 614 -14.58 -4.98 -2.13
C THR A 614 -13.29 -4.94 -2.94
N GLN A 615 -12.34 -4.15 -2.46
CA GLN A 615 -11.08 -3.89 -3.17
C GLN A 615 -9.89 -4.68 -2.57
N SER A 616 -10.06 -5.43 -1.47
CA SER A 616 -9.09 -6.43 -0.98
C SER A 616 -7.61 -5.97 -0.93
N LYS A 617 -7.35 -4.75 -0.43
CA LYS A 617 -6.02 -4.08 -0.36
C LYS A 617 -5.33 -3.78 -1.71
N ARG A 618 -6.02 -4.00 -2.82
CA ARG A 618 -5.63 -3.56 -4.17
C ARG A 618 -6.62 -2.51 -4.65
N TRP A 619 -6.31 -1.82 -5.73
CA TRP A 619 -7.28 -0.93 -6.37
C TRP A 619 -7.39 -1.30 -7.84
N ILE A 620 -8.59 -1.64 -8.29
CA ILE A 620 -8.82 -2.02 -9.67
C ILE A 620 -10.17 -1.52 -10.19
N VAL A 621 -10.12 -0.95 -11.40
CA VAL A 621 -11.28 -0.68 -12.26
C VAL A 621 -11.06 -1.41 -13.57
N ALA A 622 -11.86 -2.43 -13.87
CA ALA A 622 -11.65 -3.27 -15.04
C ALA A 622 -12.50 -2.82 -16.22
N LEU A 623 -11.97 -3.00 -17.43
CA LEU A 623 -12.70 -3.01 -18.69
C LEU A 623 -13.54 -4.28 -18.79
N ASN A 624 -14.66 -4.19 -19.50
CA ASN A 624 -15.54 -5.32 -19.75
C ASN A 624 -15.57 -5.77 -21.22
N PRO A 625 -14.43 -6.23 -21.80
CA PRO A 625 -14.41 -6.69 -23.18
C PRO A 625 -15.26 -7.96 -23.40
N ALA A 626 -15.54 -8.71 -22.33
CA ALA A 626 -16.38 -9.91 -22.37
C ALA A 626 -17.88 -9.59 -22.43
N HIS A 627 -18.27 -8.31 -22.28
CA HIS A 627 -19.66 -7.90 -22.11
C HIS A 627 -20.35 -8.70 -20.99
N ALA A 628 -19.63 -9.02 -19.92
CA ALA A 628 -20.16 -9.76 -18.80
C ALA A 628 -21.20 -8.93 -18.02
N PHE A 629 -22.20 -9.59 -17.48
CA PHE A 629 -23.06 -8.99 -16.47
C PHE A 629 -22.34 -8.92 -15.13
N VAL A 630 -22.73 -7.98 -14.28
CA VAL A 630 -22.18 -7.86 -12.92
C VAL A 630 -23.27 -8.06 -11.89
N THR A 631 -22.98 -8.82 -10.84
CA THR A 631 -23.85 -8.89 -9.65
C THR A 631 -23.62 -7.69 -8.74
N ASP A 632 -24.39 -7.60 -7.66
CA ASP A 632 -24.23 -6.58 -6.63
C ASP A 632 -22.89 -6.62 -5.88
N ALA A 633 -22.01 -7.59 -6.15
CA ALA A 633 -20.60 -7.58 -5.75
C ALA A 633 -19.75 -6.51 -6.45
N ALA A 634 -20.25 -5.92 -7.55
CA ALA A 634 -19.58 -4.87 -8.29
C ALA A 634 -20.53 -3.72 -8.69
N ILE A 635 -19.92 -2.62 -9.11
CA ILE A 635 -20.57 -1.44 -9.68
C ILE A 635 -20.24 -1.42 -11.16
N GLY A 636 -21.25 -1.16 -12.00
CA GLY A 636 -21.07 -1.01 -13.43
C GLY A 636 -21.07 0.45 -13.85
N ILE A 637 -20.25 0.77 -14.85
CA ILE A 637 -20.18 2.08 -15.49
C ILE A 637 -20.39 1.88 -17.00
N THR A 638 -21.40 2.54 -17.55
CA THR A 638 -21.68 2.57 -18.99
C THR A 638 -21.26 3.93 -19.54
N VAL A 639 -20.27 3.94 -20.42
CA VAL A 639 -19.68 5.16 -20.97
C VAL A 639 -20.50 5.61 -22.18
N HIS A 640 -20.87 6.89 -22.23
CA HIS A 640 -21.68 7.45 -23.32
C HIS A 640 -20.98 7.39 -24.69
N HIS A 641 -19.65 7.26 -24.69
CA HIS A 641 -18.82 7.14 -25.89
C HIS A 641 -17.76 6.04 -25.70
N ALA A 642 -17.97 4.89 -26.35
CA ALA A 642 -17.19 3.66 -26.15
C ALA A 642 -15.65 3.83 -26.22
N PRO A 643 -15.06 4.66 -27.12
CA PRO A 643 -13.62 4.91 -27.15
C PRO A 643 -13.02 5.45 -25.85
N TYR A 644 -13.81 6.07 -24.96
CA TYR A 644 -13.31 6.58 -23.68
C TYR A 644 -13.23 5.54 -22.57
N SER A 645 -13.79 4.33 -22.75
CA SER A 645 -13.69 3.26 -21.75
C SER A 645 -12.24 2.97 -21.35
N GLY A 646 -11.35 2.74 -22.31
CA GLY A 646 -9.92 2.49 -22.08
C GLY A 646 -9.20 3.63 -21.35
N PRO A 647 -9.26 4.87 -21.87
CA PRO A 647 -8.70 6.05 -21.20
C PRO A 647 -9.22 6.26 -19.77
N ILE A 648 -10.53 6.12 -19.54
CA ILE A 648 -11.13 6.24 -18.20
C ILE A 648 -10.63 5.13 -17.28
N ALA A 649 -10.57 3.88 -17.75
CA ALA A 649 -10.02 2.77 -16.96
C ALA A 649 -8.56 3.04 -16.56
N LEU A 650 -7.72 3.48 -17.49
CA LEU A 650 -6.32 3.83 -17.19
C LEU A 650 -6.22 4.98 -16.19
N TRP A 651 -7.03 6.04 -16.35
CA TRP A 651 -7.08 7.13 -15.38
C TRP A 651 -7.46 6.63 -13.99
N LEU A 652 -8.56 5.90 -13.86
CA LEU A 652 -9.05 5.44 -12.57
C LEU A 652 -8.08 4.46 -11.90
N ASN A 653 -7.28 3.70 -12.66
CA ASN A 653 -6.22 2.85 -12.11
C ASN A 653 -4.89 3.57 -11.88
N SER A 654 -4.71 4.80 -12.38
CA SER A 654 -3.52 5.61 -12.13
C SER A 654 -3.45 6.05 -10.67
N THR A 655 -2.24 6.39 -10.21
CA THR A 655 -2.05 6.90 -8.84
C THR A 655 -2.75 8.26 -8.66
N VAL A 656 -2.86 9.07 -9.72
CA VAL A 656 -3.58 10.35 -9.69
C VAL A 656 -5.09 10.15 -9.56
N GLY A 657 -5.67 9.24 -10.34
CA GLY A 657 -7.09 8.92 -10.26
C GLY A 657 -7.47 8.33 -8.90
N LEU A 658 -6.64 7.42 -8.37
CA LEU A 658 -6.82 6.87 -7.04
C LEU A 658 -6.65 7.92 -5.93
N PHE A 659 -5.67 8.82 -6.04
CA PHE A 659 -5.50 9.94 -5.11
C PHE A 659 -6.79 10.75 -4.99
N TYR A 660 -7.38 11.14 -6.12
CA TYR A 660 -8.64 11.90 -6.12
C TYR A 660 -9.84 11.07 -5.64
N HIS A 661 -9.90 9.78 -5.94
CA HIS A 661 -10.92 8.91 -5.34
C HIS A 661 -10.84 8.93 -3.81
N LEU A 662 -9.63 8.76 -3.25
CA LEU A 662 -9.41 8.76 -1.81
C LEU A 662 -9.62 10.14 -1.19
N LEU A 663 -9.27 11.21 -1.91
CA LEU A 663 -9.48 12.59 -1.48
C LEU A 663 -10.96 12.86 -1.16
N LEU A 664 -11.88 12.32 -1.97
CA LEU A 664 -13.31 12.61 -1.90
C LEU A 664 -14.10 11.62 -1.02
N ARG A 665 -13.46 10.58 -0.50
CA ARG A 665 -14.13 9.55 0.31
C ARG A 665 -14.36 10.06 1.74
N ASN A 666 -15.62 10.00 2.20
CA ASN A 666 -16.07 10.58 3.48
C ASN A 666 -16.15 9.56 4.66
N ASP A 667 -16.14 8.25 4.40
CA ASP A 667 -16.57 7.28 5.42
C ASP A 667 -15.46 6.44 6.06
N ALA A 668 -15.28 6.65 7.38
CA ALA A 668 -14.48 5.85 8.31
C ALA A 668 -14.94 4.38 8.47
N VAL A 669 -16.06 3.98 7.86
CA VAL A 669 -16.82 2.77 8.24
C VAL A 669 -16.98 1.75 7.10
N HIS A 670 -16.73 2.12 5.84
CA HIS A 670 -16.96 1.20 4.72
C HIS A 670 -15.67 0.89 3.97
N THR A 671 -15.25 -0.38 4.01
CA THR A 671 -14.19 -0.92 3.13
C THR A 671 -14.62 -0.93 1.67
N ASP A 672 -15.93 -1.03 1.42
CA ASP A 672 -16.49 -1.18 0.09
C ASP A 672 -16.69 0.15 -0.64
N VAL A 673 -16.57 0.11 -1.97
CA VAL A 673 -16.97 1.19 -2.87
C VAL A 673 -18.48 1.13 -3.07
N THR A 674 -19.16 2.27 -2.89
CA THR A 674 -20.60 2.41 -3.12
C THR A 674 -20.89 3.05 -4.48
N VAL A 675 -22.12 2.91 -4.98
CA VAL A 675 -22.55 3.60 -6.21
C VAL A 675 -22.48 5.12 -6.07
N ARG A 676 -22.69 5.64 -4.85
CA ARG A 676 -22.51 7.06 -4.56
C ARG A 676 -21.05 7.47 -4.79
N ASP A 677 -20.10 6.75 -4.20
CA ASP A 677 -18.67 7.03 -4.37
C ASP A 677 -18.27 6.99 -5.86
N ALA A 678 -18.77 5.99 -6.60
CA ALA A 678 -18.50 5.86 -8.02
C ALA A 678 -19.08 7.02 -8.86
N ARG A 679 -20.24 7.58 -8.49
CA ARG A 679 -20.83 8.75 -9.16
C ARG A 679 -20.04 10.04 -8.92
N GLU A 680 -19.35 10.12 -7.79
CA GLU A 680 -18.56 11.27 -7.38
C GLU A 680 -17.10 11.20 -7.88
N LEU A 681 -16.72 10.11 -8.56
CA LEU A 681 -15.39 9.98 -9.16
C LEU A 681 -15.12 11.13 -10.14
N LEU A 682 -13.95 11.74 -10.00
CA LEU A 682 -13.45 12.75 -10.91
C LEU A 682 -12.58 12.11 -11.99
N ILE A 683 -12.82 12.49 -13.24
CA ILE A 683 -12.05 12.07 -14.41
C ILE A 683 -11.52 13.29 -15.16
N PRO A 684 -10.45 13.17 -15.96
CA PRO A 684 -9.95 14.27 -16.76
C PRO A 684 -10.99 14.71 -17.79
N ASP A 685 -10.91 15.97 -18.20
CA ASP A 685 -11.68 16.46 -19.34
C ASP A 685 -11.39 15.66 -20.64
N ARG A 686 -12.25 15.84 -21.64
CA ARG A 686 -12.14 15.13 -22.93
C ARG A 686 -10.78 15.37 -23.60
N ALA A 687 -10.23 16.59 -23.49
CA ALA A 687 -8.98 16.94 -24.14
C ALA A 687 -7.79 16.14 -23.57
N ILE A 688 -7.81 15.79 -22.28
CA ILE A 688 -6.83 14.88 -21.70
C ILE A 688 -7.13 13.43 -22.09
N LEU A 689 -8.39 12.99 -21.99
CA LEU A 689 -8.77 11.60 -22.31
C LEU A 689 -8.36 11.21 -23.74
N ASP A 690 -8.52 12.14 -24.70
CA ASP A 690 -8.09 11.96 -26.10
C ASP A 690 -6.58 11.76 -26.27
N GLN A 691 -5.77 12.22 -25.30
CA GLN A 691 -4.31 12.08 -25.32
C GLN A 691 -3.82 10.77 -24.69
N ILE A 692 -4.68 10.03 -23.98
CA ILE A 692 -4.30 8.77 -23.32
C ILE A 692 -4.22 7.65 -24.38
N ASP A 693 -2.99 7.33 -24.79
CA ASP A 693 -2.73 6.19 -25.67
C ASP A 693 -2.80 4.86 -24.91
N VAL A 694 -3.94 4.20 -25.02
CA VAL A 694 -4.20 2.88 -24.43
C VAL A 694 -3.18 1.82 -24.86
N GLN A 695 -2.68 1.87 -26.10
CA GLN A 695 -1.73 0.87 -26.62
C GLN A 695 -0.35 1.01 -25.97
N ARG A 696 0.05 2.22 -25.59
CA ARG A 696 1.33 2.47 -24.89
C ARG A 696 1.37 1.86 -23.48
N HIS A 697 0.20 1.60 -22.90
CA HIS A 697 0.02 1.10 -21.53
C HIS A 697 -0.53 -0.33 -21.46
N ARG A 698 -0.42 -1.13 -22.55
CA ARG A 698 -0.86 -2.53 -22.58
C ARG A 698 -0.31 -3.38 -21.43
N GLU A 699 0.96 -3.21 -21.08
CA GLU A 699 1.58 -3.99 -19.99
C GLU A 699 0.78 -3.86 -18.67
N LEU A 700 0.41 -2.63 -18.30
CA LEU A 700 -0.43 -2.34 -17.13
C LEU A 700 -1.86 -2.86 -17.28
N LEU A 701 -2.40 -2.82 -18.50
CA LEU A 701 -3.75 -3.29 -18.77
C LEU A 701 -3.90 -4.81 -18.55
N PHE A 702 -2.95 -5.59 -19.07
CA PHE A 702 -3.10 -7.04 -19.15
C PHE A 702 -2.53 -7.77 -17.92
N ARG A 703 -1.53 -7.23 -17.24
CA ARG A 703 -0.95 -7.92 -16.08
C ARG A 703 -1.90 -7.91 -14.87
N PRO A 704 -1.80 -8.90 -13.97
CA PRO A 704 -2.50 -8.84 -12.70
C PRO A 704 -2.12 -7.60 -11.89
N ILE A 705 -3.13 -6.89 -11.37
CA ILE A 705 -2.96 -5.77 -10.44
C ILE A 705 -2.80 -6.33 -9.03
N ARG A 706 -1.68 -5.98 -8.39
CA ARG A 706 -1.32 -6.46 -7.05
C ARG A 706 -1.78 -5.47 -5.98
N THR A 707 -1.44 -5.75 -4.72
CA THR A 707 -1.72 -4.82 -3.62
C THR A 707 -1.00 -3.49 -3.85
N LEU A 708 -1.51 -2.37 -3.32
CA LEU A 708 -0.81 -1.09 -3.49
C LEU A 708 0.62 -1.12 -2.92
N ALA A 709 0.85 -1.91 -1.88
CA ALA A 709 2.19 -2.11 -1.34
C ALA A 709 3.14 -2.73 -2.38
N ASP A 710 2.69 -3.75 -3.11
CA ASP A 710 3.48 -4.38 -4.19
C ASP A 710 3.61 -3.50 -5.44
N GLU A 711 2.62 -2.64 -5.69
CA GLU A 711 2.63 -1.69 -6.81
C GLU A 711 3.64 -0.57 -6.57
N TYR A 712 3.76 -0.10 -5.33
CA TYR A 712 4.66 0.99 -4.93
C TYR A 712 6.01 0.51 -4.38
N GLY A 713 6.17 -0.81 -4.20
CA GLY A 713 7.38 -1.46 -3.70
C GLY A 713 7.53 -1.42 -2.17
N THR A 714 6.54 -0.91 -1.44
CA THR A 714 6.55 -0.83 0.03
C THR A 714 5.14 -0.66 0.60
N GLY A 715 4.88 -1.24 1.77
CA GLY A 715 3.66 -0.98 2.55
C GLY A 715 3.75 0.24 3.46
N ASN A 716 4.92 0.88 3.56
CA ASN A 716 5.13 2.08 4.36
C ASN A 716 5.10 3.33 3.45
N PRO A 717 4.11 4.24 3.62
CA PRO A 717 4.04 5.51 2.89
C PRO A 717 5.35 6.28 2.86
N ASP A 718 6.10 6.32 3.96
CA ASP A 718 7.30 7.15 4.06
C ASP A 718 8.52 6.56 3.35
N ALA A 719 8.53 5.24 3.13
CA ALA A 719 9.58 4.52 2.42
C ALA A 719 9.33 4.42 0.90
N VAL A 720 8.27 5.06 0.38
CA VAL A 720 7.97 5.05 -1.05
C VAL A 720 9.11 5.74 -1.80
N ARG A 721 9.55 5.14 -2.91
CA ARG A 721 10.54 5.72 -3.81
C ARG A 721 10.07 5.69 -5.24
N LEU A 722 10.41 6.72 -6.02
CA LEU A 722 9.98 6.82 -7.41
C LEU A 722 10.53 5.71 -8.32
N ASP A 723 11.68 5.14 -7.97
CA ASP A 723 12.33 4.00 -8.63
C ASP A 723 11.83 2.64 -8.12
N GLY A 724 11.19 2.59 -6.94
CA GLY A 724 10.58 1.39 -6.38
C GLY A 724 9.20 1.05 -6.94
N ILE A 725 8.51 2.03 -7.55
CA ILE A 725 7.20 1.83 -8.17
C ILE A 725 7.32 0.97 -9.41
N ARG A 726 6.39 0.03 -9.59
CA ARG A 726 6.33 -0.84 -10.79
C ARG A 726 6.42 -0.02 -12.07
N ARG A 727 7.33 -0.45 -12.95
CA ARG A 727 7.78 0.31 -14.13
C ARG A 727 6.64 0.73 -15.06
N ASP A 728 5.65 -0.14 -15.24
CA ASP A 728 4.54 0.05 -16.16
C ASP A 728 3.47 1.02 -15.61
N ARG A 729 3.13 0.91 -14.32
CA ARG A 729 2.34 1.90 -13.58
C ARG A 729 3.05 3.25 -13.59
N ARG A 730 4.33 3.27 -13.21
CA ARG A 730 5.14 4.48 -13.17
C ARG A 730 5.22 5.17 -14.54
N ARG A 731 5.15 4.41 -15.64
CA ARG A 731 5.11 4.98 -17.01
C ARG A 731 3.87 5.82 -17.25
N LEU A 732 2.68 5.32 -16.88
CA LEU A 732 1.42 6.08 -16.97
C LEU A 732 1.44 7.28 -16.03
N ASP A 733 1.78 7.03 -14.76
CA ASP A 733 1.78 8.06 -13.73
C ASP A 733 2.78 9.18 -14.04
N ARG A 734 3.99 8.85 -14.53
CA ARG A 734 4.97 9.87 -14.95
C ARG A 734 4.45 10.72 -16.08
N TRP A 735 3.80 10.11 -17.07
CA TRP A 735 3.23 10.88 -18.17
C TRP A 735 2.12 11.83 -17.68
N LEU A 736 1.16 11.33 -16.88
CA LEU A 736 0.12 12.16 -16.28
C LEU A 736 0.71 13.27 -15.40
N MET A 737 1.54 12.90 -14.43
CA MET A 737 2.06 13.83 -13.43
C MET A 737 3.02 14.85 -14.04
N GLU A 738 4.00 14.43 -14.83
CA GLU A 738 5.07 15.31 -15.32
C GLU A 738 4.65 16.07 -16.59
N HIS A 739 3.98 15.40 -17.54
CA HIS A 739 3.72 15.99 -18.85
C HIS A 739 2.34 16.65 -18.93
N ILE A 740 1.32 16.10 -18.26
CA ILE A 740 -0.04 16.66 -18.28
C ILE A 740 -0.23 17.70 -17.17
N PHE A 741 0.17 17.38 -15.94
CA PHE A 741 -0.07 18.24 -14.77
C PHE A 741 1.17 18.97 -14.23
N THR A 742 2.33 18.82 -14.88
CA THR A 742 3.58 19.52 -14.55
C THR A 742 3.96 19.46 -13.07
N LEU A 743 3.77 18.28 -12.47
CA LEU A 743 4.16 17.98 -11.09
C LEU A 743 5.68 17.81 -10.98
N THR A 744 6.26 18.44 -9.96
CA THR A 744 7.67 18.27 -9.61
C THR A 744 7.94 16.85 -9.05
N PRO A 745 9.20 16.37 -9.04
CA PRO A 745 9.51 15.07 -8.44
C PRO A 745 9.07 14.94 -6.97
N GLN A 746 9.11 16.04 -6.22
CA GLN A 746 8.65 16.10 -4.83
C GLN A 746 7.12 15.97 -4.74
N GLU A 747 6.36 16.72 -5.55
CA GLU A 747 4.90 16.62 -5.60
C GLU A 747 4.46 15.21 -6.05
N GLN A 748 5.17 14.61 -7.01
CA GLN A 748 4.93 13.23 -7.44
C GLN A 748 5.12 12.26 -6.28
N LEU A 749 6.23 12.37 -5.54
CA LEU A 749 6.50 11.53 -4.38
C LEU A 749 5.39 11.66 -3.34
N TRP A 750 5.01 12.89 -2.98
CA TRP A 750 3.93 13.15 -2.03
C TRP A 750 2.61 12.55 -2.48
N LEU A 751 2.28 12.60 -3.78
CA LEU A 751 1.06 11.98 -4.30
C LEU A 751 1.05 10.46 -4.05
N TYR A 752 2.15 9.74 -4.28
CA TYR A 752 2.21 8.31 -3.94
C TYR A 752 2.12 8.05 -2.43
N ARG A 753 2.84 8.84 -1.62
CA ARG A 753 2.84 8.70 -0.16
C ARG A 753 1.42 8.88 0.40
N LEU A 754 0.73 9.93 -0.03
CA LEU A 754 -0.62 10.25 0.41
C LEU A 754 -1.62 9.20 -0.08
N THR A 755 -1.52 8.75 -1.33
CA THR A 755 -2.37 7.67 -1.85
C THR A 755 -2.22 6.40 -1.01
N LEU A 756 -0.99 5.98 -0.69
CA LEU A 756 -0.77 4.80 0.13
C LEU A 756 -1.25 5.01 1.58
N ALA A 757 -0.98 6.18 2.15
CA ALA A 757 -1.42 6.53 3.50
C ALA A 757 -2.95 6.52 3.60
N TRP A 758 -3.65 7.23 2.72
CA TRP A 758 -5.11 7.32 2.75
C TRP A 758 -5.83 6.02 2.39
N PHE A 759 -5.18 5.16 1.61
CA PHE A 759 -5.71 3.83 1.31
C PHE A 759 -5.61 2.88 2.51
N THR A 760 -4.64 3.08 3.40
CA THR A 760 -4.42 2.26 4.60
C THR A 760 -5.11 2.82 5.83
N GLU A 761 -4.98 4.12 6.08
CA GLU A 761 -5.58 4.88 7.17
C GLU A 761 -6.26 6.14 6.60
N GLN A 762 -7.58 6.26 6.72
CA GLN A 762 -8.33 7.40 6.19
C GLN A 762 -8.12 8.67 7.05
N THR A 763 -7.11 9.47 6.68
CA THR A 763 -6.77 10.76 7.30
C THR A 763 -6.85 11.94 6.32
N ASN A 764 -7.39 11.71 5.12
CA ASN A 764 -7.55 12.69 4.03
C ASN A 764 -8.19 14.01 4.47
N VAL A 765 -9.31 13.98 5.20
CA VAL A 765 -10.06 15.19 5.59
C VAL A 765 -9.22 16.17 6.39
N ALA A 766 -8.43 15.68 7.36
CA ALA A 766 -7.56 16.52 8.17
C ALA A 766 -6.46 17.16 7.33
N HIS A 767 -5.81 16.39 6.46
CA HIS A 767 -4.73 16.91 5.61
C HIS A 767 -5.24 17.95 4.60
N ILE A 768 -6.43 17.72 4.04
CA ILE A 768 -7.08 18.66 3.13
C ILE A 768 -7.41 19.95 3.88
N ALA A 769 -8.01 19.86 5.05
CA ALA A 769 -8.34 21.04 5.84
C ALA A 769 -7.10 21.88 6.17
N THR A 770 -6.00 21.24 6.60
CA THR A 770 -4.73 21.94 6.85
C THR A 770 -4.13 22.55 5.57
N ALA A 771 -4.20 21.85 4.44
CA ALA A 771 -3.72 22.35 3.15
C ALA A 771 -4.52 23.57 2.67
N LEU A 772 -5.85 23.52 2.81
CA LEU A 772 -6.74 24.61 2.46
C LEU A 772 -6.59 25.79 3.43
N ALA A 773 -6.42 25.55 4.73
CA ALA A 773 -6.13 26.59 5.71
C ALA A 773 -4.83 27.33 5.37
N SER A 774 -3.75 26.60 5.03
CA SER A 774 -2.48 27.21 4.57
C SER A 774 -2.69 28.06 3.32
N ARG A 775 -3.49 27.57 2.36
CA ARG A 775 -3.83 28.31 1.15
C ARG A 775 -4.58 29.60 1.47
N LEU A 776 -5.61 29.53 2.32
CA LEU A 776 -6.40 30.70 2.71
C LEU A 776 -5.55 31.74 3.47
N ALA A 777 -4.65 31.29 4.34
CA ALA A 777 -3.70 32.17 5.00
C ALA A 777 -2.82 32.93 3.98
N GLY A 778 -2.35 32.25 2.93
CA GLY A 778 -1.57 32.85 1.85
C GLY A 778 -2.36 33.80 0.94
N THR A 779 -3.53 33.36 0.45
CA THR A 779 -4.32 34.10 -0.56
C THR A 779 -5.12 35.25 0.06
N CYS A 780 -5.76 35.01 1.21
CA CYS A 780 -6.63 35.98 1.87
C CYS A 780 -5.88 36.80 2.93
N LYS A 781 -4.57 36.57 3.13
CA LYS A 781 -3.75 37.17 4.20
C LYS A 781 -4.36 37.00 5.59
N LEU A 782 -5.08 35.89 5.79
CA LEU A 782 -5.66 35.54 7.08
C LEU A 782 -4.53 35.08 8.00
N THR A 783 -4.19 35.90 9.00
CA THR A 783 -3.33 35.48 10.11
C THR A 783 -4.18 34.81 11.17
N ALA A 784 -3.66 33.73 11.76
CA ALA A 784 -4.37 33.01 12.81
C ALA A 784 -4.68 33.95 13.99
N MET A 785 -5.85 33.79 14.58
CA MET A 785 -6.35 34.70 15.60
C MET A 785 -5.44 34.75 16.83
N SER A 786 -4.77 33.65 17.17
CA SER A 786 -3.77 33.60 18.25
C SER A 786 -2.57 34.53 18.04
N GLU A 787 -2.20 34.83 16.79
CA GLU A 787 -1.02 35.65 16.49
C GLU A 787 -1.23 37.12 16.85
N TRP A 788 -2.46 37.61 16.70
CA TRP A 788 -2.79 39.01 16.91
C TRP A 788 -3.74 39.23 18.10
N TYR A 789 -4.82 38.45 18.21
CA TYR A 789 -5.81 38.61 19.29
C TYR A 789 -5.22 38.16 20.62
N ASP A 790 -4.76 36.92 20.73
CA ASP A 790 -4.23 36.40 22.01
C ASP A 790 -2.96 37.15 22.41
N SER A 791 -2.10 37.49 21.45
CA SER A 791 -0.91 38.32 21.71
C SER A 791 -1.28 39.67 22.33
N ARG A 792 -2.34 40.32 21.83
CA ARG A 792 -2.81 41.62 22.30
C ARG A 792 -3.52 41.53 23.65
N ILE A 793 -4.35 40.51 23.85
CA ILE A 793 -5.02 40.27 25.12
C ILE A 793 -4.02 39.88 26.23
N ASN A 794 -3.02 39.05 25.93
CA ASN A 794 -2.01 38.63 26.91
C ASN A 794 -1.04 39.76 27.32
N GLN A 795 -0.98 40.85 26.56
CA GLN A 795 -0.23 42.06 26.93
C GLN A 795 -1.00 42.93 27.94
N LEU A 796 -2.30 42.71 28.10
CA LEU A 796 -3.11 43.45 29.07
C LEU A 796 -2.84 42.93 30.50
N PRO A 797 -2.91 43.82 31.51
CA PRO A 797 -2.90 43.41 32.90
C PRO A 797 -4.00 42.38 33.22
N LYS A 798 -3.69 41.37 34.05
CA LYS A 798 -4.65 40.31 34.41
C LYS A 798 -5.92 40.84 35.10
N ASN A 799 -5.86 42.03 35.71
CA ASN A 799 -6.99 42.68 36.37
C ASN A 799 -7.90 43.47 35.41
N THR A 800 -7.55 43.60 34.14
CA THR A 800 -8.35 44.29 33.10
C THR A 800 -8.87 43.33 32.03
N THR A 801 -8.88 42.02 32.33
CA THR A 801 -9.37 40.98 31.43
C THR A 801 -10.36 40.07 32.14
N ARG A 802 -11.37 39.62 31.39
CA ARG A 802 -12.38 38.66 31.84
C ARG A 802 -12.26 37.41 30.97
N THR A 803 -11.99 36.26 31.59
CA THR A 803 -11.98 34.96 30.92
C THR A 803 -13.27 34.22 31.20
N MET A 804 -13.86 33.65 30.15
CA MET A 804 -15.06 32.82 30.20
C MET A 804 -14.81 31.51 29.46
N VAL A 805 -15.24 30.40 30.07
CA VAL A 805 -15.15 29.06 29.48
C VAL A 805 -16.54 28.67 29.01
N ILE A 806 -16.64 28.32 27.73
CA ILE A 806 -17.87 27.93 27.05
C ILE A 806 -17.94 26.41 26.98
N GLU A 807 -19.12 25.87 27.25
CA GLU A 807 -19.36 24.43 27.15
C GLU A 807 -19.19 23.95 25.71
N ALA A 808 -18.58 22.78 25.53
CA ALA A 808 -18.20 22.27 24.21
C ALA A 808 -19.37 21.90 23.29
N ASP A 809 -20.60 21.84 23.81
CA ASP A 809 -21.82 21.52 23.07
C ASP A 809 -22.62 22.76 22.62
N ILE A 810 -22.12 23.97 22.90
CA ILE A 810 -22.69 25.21 22.33
C ILE A 810 -22.39 25.26 20.82
N THR A 811 -23.45 25.43 20.05
CA THR A 811 -23.42 25.45 18.57
C THR A 811 -23.34 26.85 17.98
N HIS A 812 -23.99 27.83 18.60
CA HIS A 812 -23.96 29.24 18.19
C HIS A 812 -24.42 30.15 19.34
N ALA A 813 -24.19 31.45 19.19
CA ALA A 813 -24.56 32.49 20.14
C ALA A 813 -25.22 33.69 19.43
N THR A 814 -26.21 34.29 20.09
CA THR A 814 -26.93 35.47 19.59
C THR A 814 -26.88 36.60 20.62
N ASN A 815 -26.56 37.81 20.17
CA ASN A 815 -26.65 39.01 20.99
C ASN A 815 -28.13 39.43 21.12
N ASN A 816 -28.58 39.65 22.36
CA ASN A 816 -29.91 40.14 22.69
C ASN A 816 -29.80 41.38 23.58
N THR A 817 -30.28 42.52 23.08
CA THR A 817 -30.44 43.74 23.86
C THR A 817 -31.91 43.91 24.24
N GLY A 818 -32.22 43.86 25.53
CA GLY A 818 -33.58 43.96 26.06
C GLY A 818 -33.72 44.96 27.21
N MET A 819 -34.93 45.06 27.79
CA MET A 819 -35.19 45.95 28.93
C MET A 819 -34.38 45.63 30.20
N PHE A 820 -33.77 44.43 30.27
CA PHE A 820 -33.00 43.95 31.43
C PHE A 820 -31.49 44.03 31.24
N GLY A 821 -31.02 44.73 30.20
CA GLY A 821 -29.61 44.83 29.84
C GLY A 821 -29.23 43.97 28.64
N THR A 822 -27.95 44.06 28.26
CA THR A 822 -27.39 43.35 27.12
C THR A 822 -26.83 42.00 27.56
N HIS A 823 -27.21 40.94 26.85
CA HIS A 823 -26.76 39.59 27.15
C HIS A 823 -26.59 38.75 25.87
N VAL A 824 -25.72 37.75 25.95
CA VAL A 824 -25.50 36.77 24.89
C VAL A 824 -26.23 35.49 25.24
N THR A 825 -27.13 35.04 24.36
CA THR A 825 -27.83 33.75 24.50
C THR A 825 -27.05 32.67 23.78
N LEU A 826 -26.75 31.59 24.51
CA LEU A 826 -26.02 30.43 24.00
C LEU A 826 -27.00 29.34 23.56
N TRP A 827 -26.73 28.69 22.44
CA TRP A 827 -27.62 27.69 21.85
C TRP A 827 -26.95 26.33 21.67
N LYS A 828 -27.61 25.26 22.14
CA LYS A 828 -27.27 23.85 21.92
C LYS A 828 -28.23 23.27 20.88
N GLY A 829 -27.89 23.45 19.60
CA GLY A 829 -28.84 23.22 18.50
C GLY A 829 -30.04 24.15 18.64
N ALA A 830 -31.25 23.58 18.76
CA ALA A 830 -32.49 24.36 18.93
C ALA A 830 -32.83 24.74 20.38
N LYS A 831 -32.04 24.28 21.37
CA LYS A 831 -32.29 24.54 22.80
C LYS A 831 -31.39 25.66 23.31
N VAL A 832 -31.91 26.48 24.23
CA VAL A 832 -31.11 27.46 24.95
C VAL A 832 -30.20 26.73 25.94
N GLY A 833 -28.89 26.92 25.81
CA GLY A 833 -27.86 26.33 26.66
C GLY A 833 -27.48 27.20 27.85
N GLY A 834 -27.64 28.52 27.75
CA GLY A 834 -27.29 29.46 28.82
C GLY A 834 -27.35 30.93 28.36
N VAL A 835 -27.09 31.85 29.29
CA VAL A 835 -27.04 33.29 29.04
C VAL A 835 -25.78 33.87 29.69
N ILE A 836 -25.09 34.77 28.99
CA ILE A 836 -23.93 35.50 29.49
C ILE A 836 -24.30 36.98 29.57
N ASP A 837 -24.25 37.55 30.78
CA ASP A 837 -24.46 38.99 30.97
C ASP A 837 -23.22 39.79 30.55
N CYS A 838 -23.46 40.86 29.78
CA CYS A 838 -22.46 41.76 29.23
C CYS A 838 -22.70 43.19 29.74
N SER A 839 -21.63 43.95 29.89
CA SER A 839 -21.67 45.34 30.37
C SER A 839 -22.05 46.34 29.27
N SER A 840 -21.89 45.96 28.00
CA SER A 840 -22.22 46.79 26.84
C SER A 840 -22.67 45.95 25.63
N ASP A 841 -23.28 46.62 24.65
CA ASP A 841 -23.64 46.04 23.35
C ASP A 841 -22.40 45.55 22.57
N ALA A 842 -21.29 46.27 22.65
CA ALA A 842 -20.05 45.87 21.97
C ALA A 842 -19.37 44.67 22.62
N GLU A 843 -19.44 44.56 23.96
CA GLU A 843 -18.98 43.35 24.66
C GLU A 843 -19.81 42.14 24.22
N ALA A 844 -21.14 42.29 24.18
CA ALA A 844 -22.03 41.20 23.77
C ALA A 844 -21.81 40.78 22.31
N GLU A 845 -21.61 41.74 21.41
CA GLU A 845 -21.30 41.46 20.01
C GLU A 845 -19.95 40.74 19.86
N LEU A 846 -18.91 41.20 20.56
CA LEU A 846 -17.58 40.58 20.56
C LEU A 846 -17.65 39.14 21.09
N VAL A 847 -18.34 38.92 22.22
CA VAL A 847 -18.51 37.59 22.81
C VAL A 847 -19.27 36.67 21.86
N ALA A 848 -20.39 37.12 21.28
CA ALA A 848 -21.17 36.32 20.34
C ALA A 848 -20.33 35.94 19.09
N LEU A 849 -19.56 36.88 18.54
CA LEU A 849 -18.66 36.64 17.41
C LEU A 849 -17.59 35.59 17.74
N LEU A 850 -16.93 35.69 18.89
CA LEU A 850 -15.89 34.74 19.29
C LEU A 850 -16.45 33.33 19.52
N ILE A 851 -17.65 33.21 20.07
CA ILE A 851 -18.34 31.92 20.23
C ILE A 851 -18.72 31.33 18.87
N ASN A 852 -19.28 32.14 17.97
CA ASN A 852 -19.64 31.69 16.62
C ASN A 852 -18.41 31.33 15.77
N LEU A 853 -17.26 31.95 16.05
CA LEU A 853 -15.96 31.56 15.49
C LEU A 853 -15.43 30.24 16.08
N GLY A 854 -16.04 29.71 17.15
CA GLY A 854 -15.69 28.41 17.73
C GLY A 854 -14.67 28.50 18.89
N LYS A 855 -14.45 29.69 19.48
CA LYS A 855 -13.64 29.79 20.71
C LYS A 855 -14.40 29.23 21.91
N THR A 856 -13.74 28.31 22.61
CA THR A 856 -14.24 27.68 23.84
C THR A 856 -13.71 28.34 25.11
N GLU A 857 -12.54 28.97 25.04
CA GLU A 857 -11.99 29.80 26.11
C GLU A 857 -11.80 31.22 25.57
N ILE A 858 -12.65 32.14 26.03
CA ILE A 858 -12.70 33.51 25.54
C ILE A 858 -12.15 34.43 26.63
N THR A 859 -11.11 35.17 26.32
CA THR A 859 -10.59 36.23 27.19
C THR A 859 -10.77 37.57 26.50
N ILE A 860 -11.57 38.45 27.10
CA ILE A 860 -11.90 39.78 26.57
C ILE A 860 -11.39 40.89 27.51
N PRO A 861 -11.13 42.10 26.99
CA PRO A 861 -10.85 43.27 27.82
C PRO A 861 -12.10 43.63 28.66
N SER A 862 -11.87 44.09 29.89
CA SER A 862 -12.95 44.62 30.76
C SER A 862 -13.30 46.08 30.48
N ASP A 863 -12.43 46.81 29.76
CA ASP A 863 -12.62 48.22 29.44
C ASP A 863 -13.29 48.41 28.08
N GLU A 864 -14.43 49.10 28.05
CA GLU A 864 -15.21 49.38 26.83
C GLU A 864 -14.40 49.97 25.66
N PRO A 865 -13.47 50.94 25.86
CA PRO A 865 -12.66 51.44 24.75
C PRO A 865 -11.77 50.39 24.08
N LEU A 866 -11.28 49.40 24.84
CA LEU A 866 -10.48 48.29 24.30
C LEU A 866 -11.36 47.29 23.56
N VAL A 867 -12.58 47.05 24.05
CA VAL A 867 -13.58 46.22 23.35
C VAL A 867 -13.93 46.84 21.99
N GLN A 868 -14.19 48.15 21.96
CA GLN A 868 -14.49 48.91 20.74
C GLN A 868 -13.32 48.94 19.74
N GLU A 869 -12.08 48.85 20.21
CA GLU A 869 -10.91 48.74 19.35
C GLU A 869 -10.76 47.35 18.72
N VAL A 870 -11.08 46.29 19.47
CA VAL A 870 -10.87 44.89 19.05
C VAL A 870 -12.04 44.36 18.21
N LEU A 871 -13.28 44.74 18.52
CA LEU A 871 -14.49 44.30 17.82
C LEU A 871 -14.40 44.42 16.29
N PRO A 872 -14.06 45.58 15.69
CA PRO A 872 -14.00 45.70 14.22
C PRO A 872 -12.92 44.81 13.58
N LEU A 873 -11.84 44.48 14.30
CA LEU A 873 -10.81 43.56 13.81
C LEU A 873 -11.32 42.11 13.76
N VAL A 874 -12.04 41.67 14.80
CA VAL A 874 -12.65 40.33 14.85
C VAL A 874 -13.74 40.20 13.78
N GLN A 875 -14.52 41.26 13.54
CA GLN A 875 -15.58 41.26 12.53
C GLN A 875 -15.00 41.24 11.11
N ALA A 876 -13.94 42.00 10.84
CA ALA A 876 -13.21 41.95 9.57
C ALA A 876 -12.61 40.55 9.31
N PHE A 877 -12.05 39.93 10.34
CA PHE A 877 -11.54 38.56 10.28
C PHE A 877 -12.66 37.55 9.95
N SER A 878 -13.78 37.60 10.69
CA SER A 878 -14.95 36.72 10.45
C SER A 878 -15.46 36.85 9.02
N ASN A 879 -15.68 38.07 8.52
CA ASN A 879 -16.18 38.30 7.16
C ASN A 879 -15.22 37.78 6.09
N THR A 880 -13.91 37.92 6.31
CA THR A 880 -12.88 37.44 5.39
C THR A 880 -12.83 35.91 5.41
N LEU A 881 -12.93 35.28 6.59
CA LEU A 881 -13.01 33.84 6.75
C LEU A 881 -14.26 33.26 6.07
N ASP A 882 -15.43 33.87 6.26
CA ASP A 882 -16.68 33.43 5.63
C ASP A 882 -16.59 33.53 4.10
N THR A 883 -16.04 34.61 3.57
CA THR A 883 -15.82 34.79 2.12
C THR A 883 -14.89 33.69 1.59
N ALA A 884 -13.77 33.45 2.29
CA ALA A 884 -12.80 32.42 1.96
C ALA A 884 -13.40 31.00 1.98
N LEU A 885 -14.23 30.69 2.98
CA LEU A 885 -14.95 29.42 3.07
C LEU A 885 -15.99 29.26 1.94
N GLN A 886 -16.68 30.33 1.55
CA GLN A 886 -17.61 30.27 0.41
C GLN A 886 -16.89 29.98 -0.91
N GLU A 887 -15.71 30.54 -1.15
CA GLU A 887 -14.89 30.21 -2.32
C GLU A 887 -14.52 28.72 -2.34
N LEU A 888 -14.13 28.16 -1.18
CA LEU A 888 -13.78 26.74 -1.04
C LEU A 888 -14.96 25.79 -1.28
N ARG A 889 -16.20 26.24 -1.05
CA ARG A 889 -17.41 25.43 -1.24
C ARG A 889 -17.56 24.92 -2.67
N THR A 890 -16.97 25.61 -3.64
CA THR A 890 -16.97 25.19 -5.05
C THR A 890 -15.88 24.17 -5.39
N ALA A 891 -14.84 24.08 -4.57
CA ALA A 891 -13.65 23.25 -4.82
C ALA A 891 -13.67 21.91 -4.06
N VAL A 892 -14.61 21.73 -3.13
CA VAL A 892 -14.71 20.57 -2.23
C VAL A 892 -16.12 19.98 -2.32
N PRO A 893 -16.30 18.65 -2.27
CA PRO A 893 -17.63 18.04 -2.21
C PRO A 893 -18.48 18.61 -1.08
N ALA A 894 -19.77 18.82 -1.36
CA ALA A 894 -20.71 19.42 -0.42
C ALA A 894 -20.80 18.67 0.92
N ASP A 895 -20.57 17.36 0.91
CA ASP A 895 -20.63 16.49 2.09
C ASP A 895 -19.40 16.58 2.99
N LEU A 896 -18.24 16.91 2.40
CA LEU A 896 -16.98 17.08 3.12
C LEU A 896 -16.79 18.50 3.62
N PHE A 897 -17.45 19.46 2.97
CA PHE A 897 -17.32 20.88 3.29
C PHE A 897 -17.57 21.22 4.77
N PRO A 898 -18.61 20.70 5.47
CA PRO A 898 -18.83 21.01 6.88
C PRO A 898 -17.68 20.56 7.78
N ALA A 899 -17.13 19.36 7.54
CA ALA A 899 -16.03 18.82 8.33
C ALA A 899 -14.73 19.61 8.08
N ILE A 900 -14.45 19.94 6.80
CA ILE A 900 -13.29 20.73 6.41
C ILE A 900 -13.39 22.16 6.95
N ALA A 901 -14.55 22.80 6.81
CA ALA A 901 -14.79 24.15 7.32
C ALA A 901 -14.62 24.21 8.84
N ALA A 902 -15.14 23.22 9.58
CA ALA A 902 -14.97 23.15 11.03
C ALA A 902 -13.50 23.02 11.45
N ILE A 903 -12.70 22.24 10.73
CA ILE A 903 -11.26 22.10 11.02
C ILE A 903 -10.51 23.38 10.67
N ILE A 904 -10.77 23.98 9.50
CA ILE A 904 -10.15 25.25 9.09
C ILE A 904 -10.46 26.35 10.11
N GLN A 905 -11.74 26.45 10.50
CA GLN A 905 -12.19 27.43 11.48
C GLN A 905 -11.53 27.19 12.84
N HIS A 906 -11.47 25.94 13.31
CA HIS A 906 -10.73 25.59 14.52
C HIS A 906 -9.25 26.00 14.41
N ASP A 907 -8.55 25.64 13.34
CA ASP A 907 -7.12 25.89 13.21
C ASP A 907 -6.78 27.38 13.09
N LEU A 908 -7.62 28.18 12.43
CA LEU A 908 -7.41 29.63 12.32
C LEU A 908 -7.84 30.41 13.57
N VAL A 909 -8.68 29.84 14.43
CA VAL A 909 -9.27 30.51 15.60
C VAL A 909 -8.64 30.06 16.94
N GLN A 910 -8.26 28.78 17.06
CA GLN A 910 -7.83 28.14 18.32
C GLN A 910 -6.33 27.85 18.43
N MET A 911 -5.60 27.66 17.32
CA MET A 911 -4.13 27.57 17.35
C MET A 911 -3.53 28.95 17.48
#